data_AF-A0A2G9S5C3-F1
#
_entry.id   AF-A0A2G9S5C3-F1
#
_cell.length_a   1.000
_cell.length_b   1.000
_cell.length_c   1.000
_cell.angle_alpha   90.00
_cell.angle_beta   90.00
_cell.angle_gamma   90.00
#
_symmetry.space_group_name_H-M   'P 1'
#
loop_
_entity.id
_entity.type
_entity.pdbx_description
1 polymer ?
#
loop_
_entity_poly.entity_id
_entity_poly.type
_entity_poly.pdbx_seq_one_letter_code
_entity_poly.pdbx_strand_id
1 'polypeptide(L)'
;MSYPSFFTAEPPSIYHWLSSCVKGEEVAAYPYLPGICERSRLVALSVALYIRGDENAVSNETSKYLSKITAGQRKQQQEDVRRCSIKLNPVASDLSEKLVVWMTDIGFSLQDLESLPFGVALPIRHAIYQCRQHPASDWPESVCLLIGRQDLSKQACEGNFPQTKSSTSQVPSTEVPPTGEGEEEDDGMNDLNQEVMSLIWSEDLRVQEVRRLLQSSHPVRVNVVQMPEVSDHEYLEEKENRLLQLCQRTMALPVGRGMFTLFSHHPVPTEPLPIPKLNLTGRAPPRNTTVDLNSGNIDVPPNMACWASFHNGVAAGLKIAPASQIDSAWIVYNKPKNAELANEYAGFLMALGLNGHLTKLATLNIHDYLTKGHEMTSIGLLLGVSAAKLGTMDISITRLLSIHIPALLPPTSTELDVPHNVQVAAVIGIGLVYQGTAHRHIAEVLLAEIGRPPGPEMEYCTDRESYSLAAGFALGMVCLGHRGSSSNFGGSLPTSPRSPGVFSRSPVSSARILRYLLPALLLALARSSPSSFSLRSFSGRRRAAYTAFTFHFCWQNTENSIEGERARRSNRMCSPSSLYTELHNEGDTINVDVTCPGATLALAMIYLKTNNRSVADWLRAPDTMYLLDFVKPEFLLLRTLARCLILWDDILPSVQWVNSNVPQIITGNSASLHTGEQPASEDLNMETLAQAHVYIIAGACLALGFRFAGSTNLDAFNCLTGHYNLETCLSVVLLSLSMVMAGSGNLKVLQLCRFMHKKIGGEMNYGFHLAHHMALGLLFLGGGRYHLQALRHLYVLAAEPRLLVPVDVDTNTPCYVLLEVTYKVSYSTDFFFFVTSSIINIKHIAHWYLLYLNAVHTFKKAEYY
;
A
#
# COMPACT_ATOMS: atom_id res chain seq x y z
N MET A 1 11.15 8.24 -88.73
CA MET A 1 11.14 8.43 -87.28
C MET A 1 9.84 7.82 -86.75
N SER A 2 9.90 6.76 -85.96
CA SER A 2 8.70 6.19 -85.34
C SER A 2 8.31 7.04 -84.13
N TYR A 3 7.27 7.86 -84.26
CA TYR A 3 6.67 8.53 -83.10
C TYR A 3 6.08 7.44 -82.19
N PRO A 4 6.55 7.32 -80.95
CA PRO A 4 5.97 6.36 -80.02
C PRO A 4 4.52 6.73 -79.70
N SER A 5 3.63 5.73 -79.57
CA SER A 5 2.20 5.92 -79.31
C SER A 5 1.88 6.65 -77.99
N PHE A 6 2.85 6.76 -77.09
CA PHE A 6 2.73 7.47 -75.82
C PHE A 6 3.04 8.97 -75.91
N PHE A 7 3.54 9.47 -77.05
CA PHE A 7 3.83 10.89 -77.24
C PHE A 7 2.56 11.61 -77.70
N THR A 8 1.96 12.41 -76.82
CA THR A 8 0.75 13.19 -77.10
C THR A 8 1.08 14.51 -77.80
N ALA A 9 0.12 15.05 -78.55
CA ALA A 9 0.26 16.36 -79.22
C ALA A 9 0.32 17.51 -78.22
N GLU A 10 -0.33 17.36 -77.05
CA GLU A 10 -0.24 18.29 -75.93
C GLU A 10 0.83 17.83 -74.93
N PRO A 11 1.71 18.73 -74.46
CA PRO A 11 2.74 18.38 -73.48
C PRO A 11 2.11 18.09 -72.10
N PRO A 12 2.33 16.89 -71.52
CA PRO A 12 1.73 16.54 -70.23
C PRO A 12 2.40 17.33 -69.10
N SER A 13 1.73 18.38 -68.63
CA SER A 13 2.14 19.18 -67.46
C SER A 13 1.45 18.69 -66.19
N ILE A 14 2.23 18.30 -65.18
CA ILE A 14 1.68 17.85 -63.89
C ILE A 14 0.93 18.97 -63.15
N TYR A 15 1.37 20.23 -63.28
CA TYR A 15 0.69 21.37 -62.64
C TYR A 15 -0.68 21.64 -63.26
N HIS A 16 -0.77 21.55 -64.60
CA HIS A 16 -2.04 21.68 -65.30
C HIS A 16 -2.98 20.55 -64.92
N TRP A 17 -2.46 19.32 -64.90
CA TRP A 17 -3.20 18.13 -64.48
C TRP A 17 -3.76 18.27 -63.06
N LEU A 18 -2.92 18.67 -62.10
CA LEU A 18 -3.33 18.91 -60.71
C LEU A 18 -4.39 20.01 -60.58
N SER A 19 -4.23 21.11 -61.30
CA SER A 19 -5.19 22.23 -61.29
C SER A 19 -6.57 21.81 -61.81
N SER A 20 -6.62 21.12 -62.96
CA SER A 20 -7.86 20.57 -63.51
C SER A 20 -8.48 19.51 -62.61
N CYS A 21 -7.66 18.67 -61.98
CA CYS A 21 -8.12 17.66 -61.02
C CYS A 21 -8.80 18.29 -59.79
N VAL A 22 -8.21 19.35 -59.22
CA VAL A 22 -8.76 20.11 -58.07
C VAL A 22 -10.05 20.84 -58.43
N LYS A 23 -10.15 21.39 -59.65
CA LYS A 23 -11.36 22.07 -60.15
C LYS A 23 -12.54 21.15 -60.47
N GLY A 24 -12.32 19.83 -60.47
CA GLY A 24 -13.37 18.84 -60.73
C GLY A 24 -13.51 18.41 -62.19
N GLU A 25 -12.67 18.91 -63.10
CA GLU A 25 -12.70 18.57 -64.53
C GLU A 25 -12.30 17.09 -64.76
N GLU A 26 -12.82 16.43 -65.80
CA GLU A 26 -12.37 15.09 -66.19
C GLU A 26 -10.99 15.20 -66.87
N VAL A 27 -9.97 14.57 -66.28
CA VAL A 27 -8.59 14.67 -66.74
C VAL A 27 -8.10 13.34 -67.30
N ALA A 28 -7.37 13.40 -68.42
CA ALA A 28 -6.72 12.23 -69.01
C ALA A 28 -5.65 11.62 -68.07
N ALA A 29 -5.39 10.32 -68.22
CA ALA A 29 -4.43 9.60 -67.39
C ALA A 29 -3.00 10.14 -67.59
N TYR A 30 -2.34 10.52 -66.49
CA TYR A 30 -1.01 11.11 -66.51
C TYR A 30 0.06 10.08 -66.91
N PRO A 31 0.89 10.38 -67.92
CA PRO A 31 1.95 9.47 -68.34
C PRO A 31 3.10 9.44 -67.35
N TYR A 32 3.48 8.26 -66.85
CA TYR A 32 4.61 8.10 -65.94
C TYR A 32 5.60 7.01 -66.39
N LEU A 33 6.89 7.23 -66.11
CA LEU A 33 7.96 6.24 -66.28
C LEU A 33 8.25 5.53 -64.94
N PRO A 34 8.03 4.20 -64.86
CA PRO A 34 8.40 3.42 -63.68
C PRO A 34 9.89 3.51 -63.37
N GLY A 35 10.25 3.71 -62.10
CA GLY A 35 11.65 3.75 -61.62
C GLY A 35 12.36 5.11 -61.74
N ILE A 36 11.82 6.07 -62.50
CA ILE A 36 12.38 7.43 -62.63
C ILE A 36 11.41 8.47 -62.07
N CYS A 37 10.14 8.37 -62.44
CA CYS A 37 9.10 9.35 -62.12
C CYS A 37 8.24 8.93 -60.92
N GLU A 38 8.84 8.37 -59.87
CA GLU A 38 8.11 7.90 -58.69
C GLU A 38 7.46 9.04 -57.90
N ARG A 39 8.06 10.24 -57.90
CA ARG A 39 7.50 11.42 -57.23
C ARG A 39 6.24 11.95 -57.90
N SER A 40 6.19 11.99 -59.24
CA SER A 40 4.98 12.41 -59.95
C SER A 40 3.87 11.38 -59.81
N ARG A 41 4.21 10.09 -59.79
CA ARG A 41 3.29 9.00 -59.46
C ARG A 41 2.68 9.19 -58.06
N LEU A 42 3.52 9.43 -57.05
CA LEU A 42 3.08 9.63 -55.66
C LEU A 42 2.13 10.82 -55.54
N VAL A 43 2.49 11.96 -56.11
CA VAL A 43 1.68 13.18 -56.08
C VAL A 43 0.32 12.97 -56.77
N ALA A 44 0.30 12.38 -57.97
CA ALA A 44 -0.94 12.13 -58.69
C ALA A 44 -1.90 11.20 -57.91
N LEU A 45 -1.35 10.13 -57.30
CA LEU A 45 -2.12 9.21 -56.47
C LEU A 45 -2.61 9.85 -55.16
N SER A 46 -1.78 10.66 -54.51
CA SER A 46 -2.15 11.36 -53.27
C SER A 46 -3.35 12.30 -53.47
N VAL A 47 -3.37 13.03 -54.59
CA VAL A 47 -4.46 13.95 -54.95
C VAL A 47 -5.72 13.20 -55.41
N ALA A 48 -5.57 12.10 -56.14
CA ALA A 48 -6.70 11.23 -56.50
C ALA A 48 -7.36 10.62 -55.25
N LEU A 49 -6.56 10.14 -54.29
CA LEU A 49 -7.05 9.58 -53.04
C LEU A 49 -7.75 10.64 -52.17
N TYR A 50 -7.11 11.80 -51.98
CA TYR A 50 -7.60 12.82 -51.06
C TYR A 50 -8.77 13.66 -51.58
N ILE A 51 -8.74 14.06 -52.86
CA ILE A 51 -9.72 14.99 -53.44
C ILE A 51 -10.85 14.26 -54.16
N ARG A 52 -10.56 13.15 -54.85
CA ARG A 52 -11.59 12.37 -55.58
C ARG A 52 -12.18 11.23 -54.75
N GLY A 53 -11.51 10.80 -53.68
CA GLY A 53 -12.00 9.74 -52.79
C GLY A 53 -12.00 8.34 -53.42
N ASP A 54 -11.20 8.11 -54.47
CA ASP A 54 -11.14 6.79 -55.12
C ASP A 54 -10.23 5.84 -54.31
N GLU A 55 -10.83 5.02 -53.46
CA GLU A 55 -10.12 4.04 -52.62
C GLU A 55 -9.39 2.97 -53.45
N ASN A 56 -9.82 2.75 -54.70
CA ASN A 56 -9.21 1.76 -55.60
C ASN A 56 -7.99 2.30 -56.36
N ALA A 57 -7.69 3.59 -56.24
CA ALA A 57 -6.52 4.21 -56.89
C ALA A 57 -5.18 3.69 -56.33
N VAL A 58 -5.19 3.18 -55.09
CA VAL A 58 -4.02 2.70 -54.36
C VAL A 58 -3.77 1.19 -54.51
N SER A 59 -4.82 0.42 -54.78
CA SER A 59 -4.77 -1.05 -54.82
C SER A 59 -4.41 -1.62 -56.20
N ASN A 60 -4.66 -0.89 -57.28
CA ASN A 60 -4.41 -1.35 -58.64
C ASN A 60 -3.28 -0.55 -59.32
N GLU A 61 -2.27 -1.25 -59.87
CA GLU A 61 -1.15 -0.66 -60.63
C GLU A 61 -1.60 0.10 -61.89
N THR A 62 -2.84 -0.08 -62.34
CA THR A 62 -3.48 0.65 -63.44
C THR A 62 -4.62 1.49 -62.91
N SER A 63 -4.30 2.58 -62.19
CA SER A 63 -5.32 3.53 -61.76
C SER A 63 -5.87 4.28 -62.99
N LYS A 64 -7.15 4.69 -62.92
CA LYS A 64 -7.82 5.54 -63.94
C LYS A 64 -7.03 6.82 -64.28
N TYR A 65 -6.10 7.19 -63.41
CA TYR A 65 -5.36 8.45 -63.40
C TYR A 65 -3.91 8.32 -63.91
N LEU A 66 -3.38 7.11 -64.14
CA LEU A 66 -1.99 6.90 -64.55
C LEU A 66 -1.87 6.01 -65.79
N SER A 67 -1.04 6.41 -66.75
CA SER A 67 -0.66 5.61 -67.91
C SER A 67 0.82 5.24 -67.85
N LYS A 68 1.11 3.93 -67.81
CA LYS A 68 2.48 3.40 -67.69
C LYS A 68 3.20 3.45 -69.05
N ILE A 69 4.27 4.23 -69.13
CA ILE A 69 5.14 4.24 -70.32
C ILE A 69 6.17 3.11 -70.16
N THR A 70 6.17 2.16 -71.09
CA THR A 70 7.16 1.07 -71.10
C THR A 70 8.31 1.45 -72.04
N ALA A 71 9.46 1.84 -71.48
CA ALA A 71 10.70 1.93 -72.24
C ALA A 71 11.20 0.50 -72.55
N GLY A 72 11.67 0.27 -73.78
CA GLY A 72 12.03 -1.07 -74.28
C GLY A 72 12.89 -1.91 -73.34
N GLN A 73 12.57 -3.21 -73.28
CA GLN A 73 13.16 -4.20 -72.37
C GLN A 73 14.70 -4.22 -72.38
N ARG A 74 15.30 -4.08 -71.18
CA ARG A 74 16.46 -4.89 -70.80
C ARG A 74 16.08 -5.65 -69.54
N LYS A 75 16.22 -6.98 -69.59
CA LYS A 75 16.09 -7.88 -68.42
C LYS A 75 17.05 -7.38 -67.33
N GLN A 76 16.54 -6.61 -66.38
CA GLN A 76 17.14 -6.50 -65.05
C GLN A 76 16.48 -7.55 -64.19
N GLN A 77 17.34 -8.25 -63.45
CA GLN A 77 16.99 -9.29 -62.50
C GLN A 77 15.88 -8.81 -61.56
N GLN A 78 15.01 -9.74 -61.18
CA GLN A 78 14.20 -9.64 -59.98
C GLN A 78 15.12 -9.30 -58.80
N GLU A 79 15.24 -8.02 -58.48
CA GLU A 79 15.43 -7.60 -57.11
C GLU A 79 14.03 -7.51 -56.50
N ASP A 80 13.83 -8.28 -55.43
CA ASP A 80 12.61 -8.31 -54.63
C ASP A 80 12.32 -6.92 -54.03
N VAL A 81 11.71 -6.03 -54.83
CA VAL A 81 10.94 -4.91 -54.29
C VAL A 81 9.74 -5.55 -53.61
N ARG A 82 9.80 -5.59 -52.28
CA ARG A 82 8.79 -6.11 -51.35
C ARG A 82 7.39 -6.01 -51.97
N ARG A 83 6.82 -7.17 -52.34
CA ARG A 83 5.38 -7.33 -52.57
C ARG A 83 4.67 -6.95 -51.28
N CYS A 84 4.33 -5.68 -51.10
CA CYS A 84 3.37 -5.28 -50.08
C CYS A 84 1.98 -5.64 -50.60
N SER A 85 1.58 -6.89 -50.36
CA SER A 85 0.16 -7.24 -50.31
C SER A 85 -0.46 -6.40 -49.19
N ILE A 86 -1.16 -5.34 -49.58
CA ILE A 86 -1.85 -4.42 -48.68
C ILE A 86 -2.91 -5.23 -47.92
N LYS A 87 -2.63 -5.61 -46.67
CA LYS A 87 -3.67 -5.90 -45.70
C LYS A 87 -4.08 -4.56 -45.07
N LEU A 88 -4.94 -3.83 -45.77
CA LEU A 88 -5.65 -2.71 -45.17
C LEU A 88 -6.50 -3.29 -44.02
N ASN A 89 -6.18 -2.92 -42.79
CA ASN A 89 -7.12 -3.12 -41.70
C ASN A 89 -8.37 -2.28 -42.03
N PRO A 90 -9.58 -2.86 -42.03
CA PRO A 90 -10.81 -2.21 -42.51
C PRO A 90 -11.38 -1.15 -41.54
N VAL A 91 -10.55 -0.58 -40.67
CA VAL A 91 -10.99 0.25 -39.53
C VAL A 91 -10.68 1.74 -39.71
N ALA A 92 -9.85 2.13 -40.69
CA ALA A 92 -9.56 3.55 -40.96
C ALA A 92 -10.78 4.24 -41.59
N SER A 93 -11.51 5.03 -40.80
CA SER A 93 -12.78 5.66 -41.22
C SER A 93 -12.60 6.95 -42.03
N ASP A 94 -11.41 7.58 -42.01
CA ASP A 94 -11.15 8.86 -42.68
C ASP A 94 -10.18 8.75 -43.87
N LEU A 95 -10.50 9.47 -44.96
CA LEU A 95 -9.66 9.56 -46.17
C LEU A 95 -8.26 10.13 -45.89
N SER A 96 -8.18 11.06 -44.93
CA SER A 96 -6.91 11.66 -44.49
C SER A 96 -5.99 10.60 -43.88
N GLU A 97 -6.53 9.71 -43.04
CA GLU A 97 -5.77 8.65 -42.36
C GLU A 97 -5.22 7.63 -43.38
N LYS A 98 -6.07 7.20 -44.31
CA LYS A 98 -5.69 6.28 -45.39
C LYS A 98 -4.54 6.85 -46.23
N LEU A 99 -4.56 8.16 -46.52
CA LEU A 99 -3.48 8.81 -47.26
C LEU A 99 -2.15 8.78 -46.49
N VAL A 100 -2.16 9.18 -45.22
CA VAL A 100 -0.93 9.27 -44.42
C VAL A 100 -0.31 7.89 -44.21
N VAL A 101 -1.11 6.87 -43.88
CA VAL A 101 -0.63 5.48 -43.74
C VAL A 101 -0.02 4.98 -45.05
N TRP A 102 -0.69 5.21 -46.18
CA TRP A 102 -0.17 4.81 -47.49
C TRP A 102 1.14 5.51 -47.87
N MET A 103 1.26 6.81 -47.58
CA MET A 103 2.50 7.55 -47.82
C MET A 103 3.66 7.00 -47.00
N THR A 104 3.39 6.61 -45.75
CA THR A 104 4.37 5.99 -44.88
C THR A 104 4.78 4.59 -45.36
N ASP A 105 3.85 3.79 -45.89
CA ASP A 105 4.15 2.46 -46.45
C ASP A 105 5.08 2.52 -47.67
N ILE A 106 5.03 3.62 -48.43
CA ILE A 106 5.93 3.89 -49.56
C ILE A 106 7.31 4.39 -49.09
N GLY A 107 7.46 4.74 -47.81
CA GLY A 107 8.68 5.29 -47.24
C GLY A 107 8.83 6.80 -47.45
N PHE A 108 7.73 7.54 -47.66
CA PHE A 108 7.77 8.98 -47.81
C PHE A 108 7.97 9.69 -46.47
N SER A 109 9.03 10.49 -46.36
CA SER A 109 9.41 11.18 -45.12
C SER A 109 9.00 12.66 -45.09
N LEU A 110 9.10 13.30 -43.92
CA LEU A 110 8.87 14.74 -43.77
C LEU A 110 9.90 15.58 -44.57
N GLN A 111 11.14 15.09 -44.69
CA GLN A 111 12.17 15.72 -45.52
C GLN A 111 11.79 15.69 -47.01
N ASP A 112 11.15 14.60 -47.48
CA ASP A 112 10.64 14.53 -48.85
C ASP A 112 9.49 15.50 -49.10
N LEU A 113 8.66 15.76 -48.07
CA LEU A 113 7.57 16.74 -48.14
C LEU A 113 8.09 18.17 -48.33
N GLU A 114 9.21 18.52 -47.71
CA GLU A 114 9.87 19.83 -47.89
C GLU A 114 10.46 20.00 -49.28
N SER A 115 10.82 18.90 -49.96
CA SER A 115 11.32 18.93 -51.33
C SER A 115 10.25 19.22 -52.39
N LEU A 116 8.97 19.09 -52.05
CA LEU A 116 7.85 19.36 -52.96
C LEU A 116 7.51 20.86 -53.02
N PRO A 117 7.12 21.39 -54.19
CA PRO A 117 6.60 22.75 -54.29
C PRO A 117 5.39 22.94 -53.38
N PHE A 118 5.33 24.06 -52.66
CA PHE A 118 4.32 24.30 -51.61
C PHE A 118 2.87 24.11 -52.10
N GLY A 119 2.55 24.50 -53.34
CA GLY A 119 1.21 24.34 -53.91
C GLY A 119 0.82 22.88 -54.17
N VAL A 120 1.80 22.03 -54.48
CA VAL A 120 1.61 20.58 -54.68
C VAL A 120 1.57 19.85 -53.35
N ALA A 121 2.35 20.32 -52.36
CA ALA A 121 2.38 19.76 -51.02
C ALA A 121 1.14 20.15 -50.18
N LEU A 122 0.38 21.18 -50.58
CA LEU A 122 -0.73 21.72 -49.77
C LEU A 122 -1.83 20.69 -49.44
N PRO A 123 -2.34 19.86 -50.39
CA PRO A 123 -3.33 18.83 -50.06
C PRO A 123 -2.78 17.79 -49.07
N ILE A 124 -1.51 17.41 -49.24
CA ILE A 124 -0.82 16.46 -48.37
C ILE A 124 -0.63 17.05 -46.96
N ARG A 125 -0.20 18.31 -46.86
CA ARG A 125 -0.09 19.04 -45.60
C ARG A 125 -1.44 19.23 -44.91
N HIS A 126 -2.50 19.44 -45.67
CA HIS A 126 -3.85 19.54 -45.12
C HIS A 126 -4.33 18.18 -44.57
N ALA A 127 -4.09 17.07 -45.27
CA ALA A 127 -4.37 15.74 -44.76
C ALA A 127 -3.59 15.44 -43.47
N ILE A 128 -2.28 15.76 -43.43
CA ILE A 128 -1.45 15.65 -42.23
C ILE A 128 -2.03 16.50 -41.09
N TYR A 129 -2.45 17.73 -41.38
CA TYR A 129 -3.04 18.63 -40.38
C TYR A 129 -4.35 18.08 -39.80
N GLN A 130 -5.22 17.48 -40.62
CA GLN A 130 -6.46 16.82 -40.16
C GLN A 130 -6.16 15.59 -39.30
N CYS A 131 -5.24 14.73 -39.73
CA CYS A 131 -4.79 13.57 -38.94
C CYS A 131 -4.17 13.99 -37.60
N ARG A 132 -3.50 15.16 -37.55
CA ARG A 132 -2.91 15.69 -36.33
C ARG A 132 -3.94 16.09 -35.27
N GLN A 133 -5.16 16.48 -35.69
CA GLN A 133 -6.26 16.85 -34.78
C GLN A 133 -6.97 15.63 -34.19
N HIS A 134 -7.08 14.55 -34.97
CA HIS A 134 -7.75 13.31 -34.58
C HIS A 134 -6.79 12.11 -34.65
N PRO A 135 -5.89 11.94 -33.66
CA PRO A 135 -5.01 10.77 -33.63
C PRO A 135 -5.79 9.49 -33.30
N ALA A 136 -5.57 8.43 -34.06
CA ALA A 136 -5.99 7.08 -33.70
C ALA A 136 -4.90 6.37 -32.86
N SER A 137 -5.30 5.43 -32.00
CA SER A 137 -4.42 4.83 -31.00
C SER A 137 -3.41 3.79 -31.52
N ASP A 138 -3.57 3.28 -32.74
CA ASP A 138 -2.82 2.12 -33.25
C ASP A 138 -1.81 2.46 -34.38
N TRP A 139 -1.36 3.72 -34.47
CA TRP A 139 -0.44 4.13 -35.53
C TRP A 139 1.01 3.67 -35.32
N PRO A 140 1.71 3.25 -36.39
CA PRO A 140 3.14 2.92 -36.32
C PRO A 140 4.01 4.18 -36.14
N GLU A 141 5.20 4.01 -35.56
CA GLU A 141 6.16 5.09 -35.29
C GLU A 141 6.41 6.01 -36.50
N SER A 142 6.49 5.43 -37.69
CA SER A 142 6.74 6.15 -38.93
C SER A 142 5.61 7.11 -39.33
N VAL A 143 4.35 6.79 -39.00
CA VAL A 143 3.19 7.68 -39.21
C VAL A 143 3.23 8.83 -38.21
N CYS A 144 3.53 8.53 -36.95
CA CYS A 144 3.64 9.53 -35.88
C CYS A 144 4.75 10.56 -36.16
N LEU A 145 5.90 10.13 -36.70
CA LEU A 145 6.97 11.01 -37.15
C LEU A 145 6.54 11.90 -38.32
N LEU A 146 5.81 11.37 -39.30
CA LEU A 146 5.34 12.14 -40.46
C LEU A 146 4.30 13.22 -40.07
N ILE A 147 3.45 12.92 -39.08
CA ILE A 147 2.44 13.86 -38.58
C ILE A 147 3.05 14.95 -37.68
N GLY A 148 4.25 14.70 -37.14
CA GLY A 148 4.89 15.56 -36.15
C GLY A 148 4.33 15.34 -34.73
N ARG A 149 3.85 14.14 -34.42
CA ARG A 149 3.35 13.71 -33.11
C ARG A 149 4.27 12.64 -32.52
N GLN A 150 5.45 13.07 -32.10
CA GLN A 150 6.50 12.19 -31.54
C GLN A 150 6.16 11.68 -30.13
N ASP A 151 5.16 12.28 -29.49
CA ASP A 151 4.59 11.84 -28.22
C ASP A 151 4.02 10.40 -28.31
N LEU A 152 3.32 10.09 -29.40
CA LEU A 152 2.72 8.77 -29.61
C LEU A 152 3.75 7.69 -29.97
N SER A 153 4.83 8.05 -30.70
CA SER A 153 5.87 7.08 -31.07
C SER A 153 6.75 6.69 -29.90
N LYS A 154 7.17 7.64 -29.05
CA LYS A 154 7.97 7.33 -27.86
C LYS A 154 7.23 6.38 -26.91
N GLN A 155 5.92 6.56 -26.75
CA GLN A 155 5.05 5.65 -25.97
C GLN A 155 5.01 4.22 -26.55
N ALA A 156 5.07 4.07 -27.88
CA ALA A 156 5.06 2.76 -28.54
C ALA A 156 6.43 2.04 -28.48
N CYS A 157 7.54 2.80 -28.52
CA CYS A 157 8.90 2.25 -28.49
C CYS A 157 9.35 1.81 -27.08
N GLU A 158 8.97 2.56 -26.03
CA GLU A 158 9.29 2.16 -24.65
C GLU A 158 8.55 0.89 -24.21
N GLY A 159 7.39 0.60 -24.80
CA GLY A 159 6.62 -0.62 -24.52
C GLY A 159 7.16 -1.91 -25.17
N ASN A 160 8.25 -1.84 -25.95
CA ASN A 160 8.64 -2.93 -26.85
C ASN A 160 10.15 -3.19 -26.97
N PHE A 161 11.01 -2.97 -25.97
CA PHE A 161 12.35 -3.62 -25.90
C PHE A 161 12.87 -3.81 -24.45
N PRO A 162 13.68 -4.86 -24.19
CA PRO A 162 14.49 -4.96 -22.97
C PRO A 162 15.62 -3.92 -23.04
N GLN A 163 15.70 -3.07 -22.01
CA GLN A 163 16.86 -2.26 -21.61
C GLN A 163 17.92 -1.99 -22.68
N THR A 164 17.77 -0.86 -23.37
CA THR A 164 18.90 -0.21 -24.04
C THR A 164 19.33 0.97 -23.19
N LYS A 165 20.53 0.85 -22.63
CA LYS A 165 21.34 1.83 -21.93
C LYS A 165 20.94 3.28 -22.27
N SER A 166 20.36 3.98 -21.29
CA SER A 166 20.47 5.44 -21.25
C SER A 166 21.95 5.76 -21.08
N SER A 167 22.60 6.16 -22.17
CA SER A 167 23.82 6.96 -22.08
C SER A 167 23.43 8.22 -21.30
N THR A 168 23.81 8.24 -20.03
CA THR A 168 23.83 9.44 -19.20
C THR A 168 24.67 10.45 -19.94
N SER A 169 24.01 11.36 -20.65
CA SER A 169 24.62 12.62 -21.06
C SER A 169 25.08 13.28 -19.77
N GLN A 170 26.39 13.27 -19.56
CA GLN A 170 27.04 14.07 -18.54
C GLN A 170 26.60 15.52 -18.77
N VAL A 171 25.65 15.99 -17.97
CA VAL A 171 25.46 17.42 -17.76
C VAL A 171 26.74 17.88 -17.05
N PRO A 172 27.52 18.82 -17.61
CA PRO A 172 28.60 19.43 -16.87
C PRO A 172 27.95 20.09 -15.66
N SER A 173 28.30 19.61 -14.47
CA SER A 173 28.04 20.30 -13.22
C SER A 173 28.51 21.74 -13.38
N THR A 174 27.58 22.69 -13.45
CA THR A 174 27.89 24.09 -13.27
C THR A 174 28.44 24.20 -11.85
N GLU A 175 29.76 24.32 -11.71
CA GLU A 175 30.45 24.59 -10.47
C GLU A 175 29.88 25.89 -9.90
N VAL A 176 28.92 25.76 -8.98
CA VAL A 176 28.67 26.79 -7.98
C VAL A 176 29.90 26.73 -7.05
N PRO A 177 30.63 27.83 -6.85
CA PRO A 177 31.81 27.82 -6.01
C PRO A 177 31.43 27.36 -4.60
N PRO A 178 32.29 26.60 -3.90
CA PRO A 178 32.00 26.09 -2.58
C PRO A 178 31.94 27.28 -1.62
N THR A 179 30.73 27.75 -1.32
CA THR A 179 30.48 28.48 -0.08
C THR A 179 30.78 27.51 1.05
N GLY A 180 31.89 27.76 1.74
CA GLY A 180 32.37 26.94 2.84
C GLY A 180 31.35 26.88 3.98
N GLU A 181 30.56 25.81 4.00
CA GLU A 181 29.89 25.28 5.17
C GLU A 181 30.23 23.78 5.18
N GLY A 182 30.72 23.26 6.31
CA GLY A 182 31.34 21.93 6.40
C GLY A 182 30.46 20.81 5.87
N GLU A 183 31.07 19.76 5.32
CA GLU A 183 30.40 18.56 4.79
C GLU A 183 29.24 18.13 5.72
N GLU A 184 28.00 18.44 5.34
CA GLU A 184 26.81 18.06 6.12
C GLU A 184 26.70 16.53 6.13
N GLU A 185 26.53 15.94 7.32
CA GLU A 185 26.46 14.49 7.50
C GLU A 185 25.20 13.93 6.81
N ASP A 186 25.35 12.87 6.01
CA ASP A 186 24.27 12.32 5.18
C ASP A 186 23.06 11.88 6.01
N ASP A 187 21.90 12.45 5.70
CA ASP A 187 20.62 12.18 6.34
C ASP A 187 19.79 11.11 5.60
N GLY A 188 20.30 10.59 4.49
CA GLY A 188 19.67 9.56 3.68
C GLY A 188 18.48 10.05 2.83
N MET A 189 18.31 11.37 2.69
CA MET A 189 17.21 12.00 1.93
C MET A 189 17.70 12.83 0.73
N ASN A 190 18.97 12.66 0.32
CA ASN A 190 19.60 13.41 -0.75
C ASN A 190 19.12 13.01 -2.17
N ASP A 191 18.85 11.72 -2.39
CA ASP A 191 18.55 11.14 -3.71
C ASP A 191 17.10 11.38 -4.21
N LEU A 192 16.39 12.35 -3.64
CA LEU A 192 15.03 12.68 -4.05
C LEU A 192 15.04 13.47 -5.37
N ASN A 193 14.12 13.15 -6.28
CA ASN A 193 13.99 13.91 -7.54
C ASN A 193 13.32 15.26 -7.25
N GLN A 194 14.16 16.26 -7.00
CA GLN A 194 13.72 17.60 -6.63
C GLN A 194 12.95 18.29 -7.76
N GLU A 195 13.24 18.00 -9.02
CA GLU A 195 12.54 18.58 -10.17
C GLU A 195 11.04 18.25 -10.11
N VAL A 196 10.71 16.96 -10.02
CA VAL A 196 9.31 16.50 -9.91
C VAL A 196 8.66 16.99 -8.62
N MET A 197 9.38 16.95 -7.49
CA MET A 197 8.82 17.40 -6.21
C MET A 197 8.55 18.91 -6.20
N SER A 198 9.40 19.71 -6.83
CA SER A 198 9.20 21.16 -6.99
C SER A 198 7.99 21.47 -7.87
N LEU A 199 7.69 20.62 -8.85
CA LEU A 199 6.49 20.77 -9.67
C LEU A 199 5.22 20.46 -8.86
N ILE A 200 5.25 19.46 -7.99
CA ILE A 200 4.10 19.11 -7.14
C ILE A 200 3.85 20.21 -6.09
N TRP A 201 4.91 20.71 -5.45
CA TRP A 201 4.82 21.74 -4.41
C TRP A 201 5.68 22.96 -4.74
N SER A 202 5.24 23.75 -5.72
CA SER A 202 5.99 24.91 -6.22
C SER A 202 5.87 26.16 -5.33
N GLU A 203 4.74 26.33 -4.67
CA GLU A 203 4.44 27.55 -3.89
C GLU A 203 5.12 27.57 -2.51
N ASP A 204 5.54 26.41 -1.98
CA ASP A 204 6.00 26.28 -0.59
C ASP A 204 7.09 25.20 -0.45
N LEU A 205 8.06 25.44 0.42
CA LEU A 205 9.21 24.57 0.69
C LEU A 205 8.86 23.44 1.68
N ARG A 206 7.71 22.78 1.46
CA ARG A 206 7.17 21.74 2.35
C ARG A 206 8.14 20.59 2.54
N VAL A 207 8.76 20.16 1.45
CA VAL A 207 9.71 19.04 1.41
C VAL A 207 10.93 19.31 2.29
N GLN A 208 11.42 20.55 2.29
CA GLN A 208 12.56 20.94 3.12
C GLN A 208 12.21 20.94 4.61
N GLU A 209 10.99 21.36 4.99
CA GLU A 209 10.51 21.24 6.36
C GLU A 209 10.31 19.78 6.77
N VAL A 210 9.74 18.94 5.90
CA VAL A 210 9.57 17.51 6.18
C VAL A 210 10.91 16.82 6.37
N ARG A 211 11.90 17.12 5.52
CA ARG A 211 13.29 16.65 5.66
C ARG A 211 13.86 17.04 7.03
N ARG A 212 13.69 18.31 7.45
CA ARG A 212 14.12 18.79 8.77
C ARG A 212 13.39 18.09 9.93
N LEU A 213 12.12 17.73 9.77
CA LEU A 213 11.35 17.02 10.79
C LEU A 213 11.72 15.54 10.88
N LEU A 214 12.09 14.90 9.77
CA LEU A 214 12.37 13.46 9.71
C LEU A 214 13.87 13.10 9.75
N GLN A 215 14.76 14.08 9.86
CA GLN A 215 16.18 13.84 9.99
C GLN A 215 16.53 13.16 11.32
N SER A 216 17.40 12.15 11.27
CA SER A 216 17.84 11.38 12.44
C SER A 216 19.36 11.24 12.56
N SER A 217 20.11 11.89 11.65
CA SER A 217 21.58 11.87 11.61
C SER A 217 22.22 13.08 12.29
N HIS A 218 21.43 14.08 12.69
CA HIS A 218 21.93 15.32 13.29
C HIS A 218 21.54 15.43 14.77
N PRO A 219 22.47 15.87 15.65
CA PRO A 219 22.23 15.89 17.08
C PRO A 219 21.18 16.92 17.46
N VAL A 220 20.31 16.56 18.40
CA VAL A 220 19.16 17.39 18.77
C VAL A 220 19.60 18.55 19.67
N ARG A 221 19.03 19.74 19.47
CA ARG A 221 19.31 20.90 20.35
C ARG A 221 18.54 20.73 21.67
N VAL A 222 19.27 20.66 22.78
CA VAL A 222 18.71 20.49 24.14
C VAL A 222 18.80 21.82 24.87
N ASN A 223 17.69 22.55 24.91
CA ASN A 223 17.63 23.87 25.53
C ASN A 223 17.03 23.73 26.93
N VAL A 224 17.88 23.71 27.96
CA VAL A 224 17.49 23.76 29.38
C VAL A 224 18.21 24.96 30.00
N VAL A 225 17.43 25.86 30.61
CA VAL A 225 17.97 27.04 31.30
C VAL A 225 18.32 26.63 32.72
N GLN A 226 19.58 26.83 33.12
CA GLN A 226 19.99 26.57 34.50
C GLN A 226 19.37 27.63 35.41
N MET A 227 18.56 27.20 36.37
CA MET A 227 18.09 28.09 37.43
C MET A 227 19.21 28.30 38.46
N PRO A 228 19.36 29.49 39.06
CA PRO A 228 20.44 29.77 40.01
C PRO A 228 20.46 28.86 41.25
N GLU A 229 19.34 28.22 41.56
CA GLU A 229 19.14 27.35 42.72
C GLU A 229 19.58 25.89 42.45
N VAL A 230 19.75 25.51 41.18
CA VAL A 230 20.01 24.13 40.74
C VAL A 230 21.52 23.88 40.64
N SER A 231 21.99 22.81 41.28
CA SER A 231 23.40 22.41 41.23
C SER A 231 23.82 22.00 39.81
N ASP A 232 25.12 22.07 39.48
CA ASP A 232 25.61 21.67 38.15
C ASP A 232 25.33 20.19 37.83
N HIS A 233 25.29 19.32 38.85
CA HIS A 233 24.96 17.90 38.69
C HIS A 233 23.48 17.71 38.35
N GLU A 234 22.59 18.34 39.11
CA GLU A 234 21.14 18.28 38.87
C GLU A 234 20.78 18.94 37.53
N TYR A 235 21.49 20.00 37.13
CA TYR A 235 21.35 20.61 35.82
C TYR A 235 21.80 19.68 34.67
N LEU A 236 22.86 18.89 34.88
CA LEU A 236 23.30 17.89 33.91
C LEU A 236 22.28 16.76 33.79
N GLU A 237 21.75 16.28 34.91
CA GLU A 237 20.69 15.28 34.95
C GLU A 237 19.40 15.78 34.26
N GLU A 238 19.00 17.04 34.48
CA GLU A 238 17.85 17.65 33.79
C GLU A 238 18.07 17.73 32.27
N LYS A 239 19.30 18.07 31.83
CA LYS A 239 19.67 18.04 30.41
C LYS A 239 19.58 16.64 29.82
N GLU A 240 20.09 15.64 30.52
CA GLU A 240 20.05 14.25 30.05
C GLU A 240 18.62 13.70 30.06
N ASN A 241 17.79 14.03 31.06
CA ASN A 241 16.36 13.70 31.08
C ASN A 241 15.62 14.34 29.90
N ARG A 242 15.93 15.60 29.59
CA ARG A 242 15.36 16.27 28.42
C ARG A 242 15.84 15.64 27.11
N LEU A 243 17.11 15.25 27.04
CA LEU A 243 17.67 14.50 25.91
C LEU A 243 16.96 13.15 25.75
N LEU A 244 16.70 12.41 26.82
CA LEU A 244 16.00 11.13 26.79
C LEU A 244 14.61 11.25 26.16
N GLN A 245 13.83 12.26 26.55
CA GLN A 245 12.52 12.56 25.95
C GLN A 245 12.64 12.90 24.45
N LEU A 246 13.68 13.62 24.06
CA LEU A 246 13.95 13.92 22.65
C LEU A 246 14.38 12.67 21.87
N CYS A 247 15.15 11.78 22.49
CA CYS A 247 15.58 10.52 21.90
C CYS A 247 14.40 9.56 21.69
N GLN A 248 13.40 9.54 22.57
CA GLN A 248 12.13 8.83 22.33
C GLN A 248 11.47 9.25 21.02
N ARG A 249 11.48 10.55 20.70
CA ARG A 249 11.02 11.03 19.40
C ARG A 249 11.99 10.64 18.27
N THR A 250 13.30 10.84 18.44
CA THR A 250 14.30 10.55 17.40
C THR A 250 14.27 9.09 16.96
N MET A 251 14.08 8.15 17.89
CA MET A 251 13.94 6.73 17.60
C MET A 251 12.72 6.38 16.73
N ALA A 252 11.69 7.23 16.75
CA ALA A 252 10.46 7.03 15.99
C ALA A 252 10.50 7.64 14.57
N LEU A 253 11.45 8.55 14.29
CA LEU A 253 11.60 9.22 12.99
C LEU A 253 11.88 8.26 11.81
N PRO A 254 12.70 7.19 11.95
CA PRO A 254 13.07 6.36 10.82
C PRO A 254 11.90 5.73 10.06
N VAL A 255 10.81 5.38 10.75
CA VAL A 255 9.62 4.79 10.09
C VAL A 255 8.93 5.79 9.16
N GLY A 256 8.77 7.05 9.61
CA GLY A 256 8.26 8.12 8.77
C GLY A 256 9.22 8.48 7.63
N ARG A 257 10.53 8.46 7.89
CA ARG A 257 11.58 8.68 6.89
C ARG A 257 11.55 7.62 5.78
N GLY A 258 11.41 6.34 6.13
CA GLY A 258 11.33 5.24 5.16
C GLY A 258 10.09 5.33 4.26
N MET A 259 8.97 5.83 4.79
CA MET A 259 7.78 6.14 3.97
C MET A 259 8.03 7.33 3.04
N PHE A 260 8.73 8.37 3.51
CA PHE A 260 9.04 9.56 2.73
C PHE A 260 9.97 9.28 1.55
N THR A 261 11.02 8.49 1.74
CA THR A 261 12.00 8.15 0.69
C THR A 261 11.72 6.83 -0.03
N LEU A 262 10.52 6.28 0.11
CA LEU A 262 10.14 4.99 -0.48
C LEU A 262 10.39 4.94 -2.00
N PHE A 263 11.12 3.92 -2.45
CA PHE A 263 11.34 3.57 -3.86
C PHE A 263 11.82 4.75 -4.73
N SER A 264 12.76 5.54 -4.22
CA SER A 264 13.25 6.76 -4.88
C SER A 264 14.62 6.63 -5.54
N HIS A 265 15.43 5.65 -5.16
CA HIS A 265 16.85 5.57 -5.51
C HIS A 265 17.21 4.24 -6.19
N HIS A 266 18.10 4.33 -7.19
CA HIS A 266 18.70 3.17 -7.85
C HIS A 266 20.14 3.01 -7.36
N PRO A 267 20.44 1.98 -6.54
CA PRO A 267 21.79 1.78 -6.02
C PRO A 267 22.77 1.41 -7.13
N VAL A 268 24.00 1.91 -7.02
CA VAL A 268 25.11 1.51 -7.89
C VAL A 268 25.63 0.14 -7.42
N PRO A 269 25.70 -0.89 -8.28
CA PRO A 269 26.08 -2.25 -7.87
C PRO A 269 27.49 -2.39 -7.26
N THR A 270 28.38 -1.42 -7.49
CA THR A 270 29.76 -1.44 -6.98
C THR A 270 29.88 -0.95 -5.55
N GLU A 271 28.87 -0.27 -5.02
CA GLU A 271 28.92 0.38 -3.71
C GLU A 271 27.94 -0.28 -2.73
N PRO A 272 28.29 -0.36 -1.44
CA PRO A 272 27.31 -0.68 -0.41
C PRO A 272 26.35 0.50 -0.26
N LEU A 273 25.11 0.21 0.12
CA LEU A 273 24.12 1.24 0.35
C LEU A 273 24.52 2.07 1.58
N PRO A 274 24.64 3.41 1.48
CA PRO A 274 24.88 4.24 2.66
C PRO A 274 23.62 4.23 3.53
N ILE A 275 23.76 3.65 4.73
CA ILE A 275 22.74 3.71 5.78
C ILE A 275 23.09 4.92 6.66
N PRO A 276 22.19 5.92 6.77
CA PRO A 276 22.43 7.09 7.61
C PRO A 276 22.51 6.66 9.08
N LYS A 277 23.44 7.24 9.85
CA LYS A 277 23.60 6.91 11.27
C LYS A 277 22.43 7.46 12.08
N LEU A 278 21.95 6.67 13.04
CA LEU A 278 20.99 7.14 14.04
C LEU A 278 21.76 7.74 15.22
N ASN A 279 21.71 9.07 15.40
CA ASN A 279 22.35 9.70 16.55
C ASN A 279 21.35 10.05 17.66
N LEU A 280 21.69 9.63 18.88
CA LEU A 280 20.92 9.87 20.09
C LEU A 280 21.60 10.92 21.00
N THR A 281 22.49 11.74 20.42
CA THR A 281 23.23 12.77 21.15
C THR A 281 22.57 14.14 21.05
N GLY A 282 22.74 14.93 22.11
CA GLY A 282 22.24 16.30 22.20
C GLY A 282 23.36 17.33 22.07
N ARG A 283 23.04 18.52 21.58
CA ARG A 283 23.90 19.71 21.69
C ARG A 283 23.21 20.76 22.56
N ALA A 284 23.84 21.12 23.68
CA ALA A 284 23.33 22.15 24.56
C ALA A 284 23.91 23.53 24.19
N PRO A 285 23.08 24.53 23.85
CA PRO A 285 23.55 25.90 23.65
C PRO A 285 23.95 26.55 24.99
N PRO A 286 24.78 27.62 25.00
CA PRO A 286 25.35 28.34 23.85
C PRO A 286 26.68 27.76 23.32
N ARG A 287 27.36 26.90 24.10
CA ARG A 287 28.68 26.34 23.74
C ARG A 287 28.62 25.10 22.82
N ASN A 288 27.41 24.63 22.49
CA ASN A 288 27.17 23.41 21.71
C ASN A 288 27.86 22.17 22.29
N THR A 289 27.92 22.06 23.62
CA THR A 289 28.50 20.89 24.29
C THR A 289 27.67 19.66 23.98
N THR A 290 28.34 18.55 23.66
CA THR A 290 27.68 17.27 23.40
C THR A 290 27.23 16.65 24.72
N VAL A 291 25.94 16.34 24.80
CA VAL A 291 25.33 15.56 25.88
C VAL A 291 25.03 14.19 25.29
N ASP A 292 25.46 13.13 25.97
CA ASP A 292 25.21 11.75 25.57
C ASP A 292 24.56 11.01 26.74
N LEU A 293 23.74 9.99 26.43
CA LEU A 293 23.02 9.18 27.40
C LEU A 293 23.88 8.02 27.93
N ASN A 294 25.01 7.73 27.29
CA ASN A 294 25.94 6.66 27.69
C ASN A 294 26.89 7.07 28.85
N SER A 295 26.72 8.27 29.41
CA SER A 295 27.54 8.86 30.47
C SER A 295 27.32 8.22 31.85
N GLY A 296 26.26 7.42 32.03
CA GLY A 296 25.97 6.69 33.25
C GLY A 296 25.29 7.51 34.35
N ASN A 297 24.84 8.74 34.09
CA ASN A 297 24.11 9.54 35.08
C ASN A 297 22.59 9.21 35.10
N ILE A 298 22.06 8.57 34.06
CA ILE A 298 20.67 8.09 33.98
C ILE A 298 20.65 6.60 33.66
N ASP A 299 19.79 5.85 34.37
CA ASP A 299 19.51 4.44 34.07
C ASP A 299 18.66 4.32 32.80
N VAL A 300 19.31 4.12 31.66
CA VAL A 300 18.66 3.91 30.36
C VAL A 300 18.51 2.40 30.08
N PRO A 301 17.36 1.94 29.54
CA PRO A 301 17.21 0.53 29.17
C PRO A 301 18.27 0.10 28.13
N PRO A 302 18.96 -1.04 28.33
CA PRO A 302 20.08 -1.45 27.47
C PRO A 302 19.67 -1.76 26.02
N ASN A 303 18.39 -2.16 25.80
CA ASN A 303 17.86 -2.52 24.48
C ASN A 303 17.10 -1.37 23.79
N MET A 304 17.19 -0.15 24.32
CA MET A 304 16.38 0.99 23.87
C MET A 304 16.56 1.30 22.37
N ALA A 305 17.79 1.21 21.86
CA ALA A 305 18.09 1.56 20.47
C ALA A 305 17.88 0.41 19.46
N CYS A 306 17.70 -0.84 19.89
CA CYS A 306 17.70 -2.00 18.99
C CYS A 306 16.62 -1.93 17.90
N TRP A 307 15.37 -1.60 18.29
CA TRP A 307 14.26 -1.44 17.35
C TRP A 307 14.40 -0.18 16.49
N ALA A 308 14.95 0.90 17.05
CA ALA A 308 15.18 2.14 16.32
C ALA A 308 16.22 1.94 15.19
N SER A 309 17.32 1.25 15.49
CA SER A 309 18.34 0.83 14.50
C SER A 309 17.75 -0.12 13.46
N PHE A 310 16.89 -1.06 13.85
CA PHE A 310 16.18 -1.91 12.88
C PHE A 310 15.31 -1.08 11.93
N HIS A 311 14.50 -0.15 12.44
CA HIS A 311 13.71 0.77 11.61
C HIS A 311 14.59 1.68 10.73
N ASN A 312 15.75 2.11 11.22
CA ASN A 312 16.75 2.87 10.46
C ASN A 312 17.22 2.09 9.23
N GLY A 313 17.56 0.81 9.41
CA GLY A 313 17.93 -0.10 8.33
C GLY A 313 16.79 -0.38 7.35
N VAL A 314 15.57 -0.59 7.86
CA VAL A 314 14.37 -0.76 7.00
C VAL A 314 14.18 0.48 6.12
N ALA A 315 14.23 1.68 6.72
CA ALA A 315 14.06 2.93 6.01
C ALA A 315 15.12 3.15 4.92
N ALA A 316 16.38 2.79 5.20
CA ALA A 316 17.43 2.84 4.20
C ALA A 316 17.19 1.83 3.06
N GLY A 317 16.79 0.59 3.36
CA GLY A 317 16.53 -0.41 2.32
C GLY A 317 15.28 -0.13 1.47
N LEU A 318 14.26 0.51 2.03
CA LEU A 318 13.03 0.88 1.32
C LEU A 318 13.23 1.96 0.26
N LYS A 319 14.33 2.71 0.30
CA LYS A 319 14.64 3.71 -0.73
C LYS A 319 14.96 3.10 -2.09
N ILE A 320 15.35 1.82 -2.12
CA ILE A 320 15.71 1.10 -3.35
C ILE A 320 14.47 0.92 -4.24
N ALA A 321 14.53 1.32 -5.50
CA ALA A 321 13.44 1.10 -6.45
C ALA A 321 13.21 -0.40 -6.77
N PRO A 322 11.95 -0.87 -6.93
CA PRO A 322 11.65 -2.25 -7.33
C PRO A 322 12.24 -2.65 -8.68
N ALA A 323 12.37 -1.69 -9.61
CA ALA A 323 12.96 -1.90 -10.94
C ALA A 323 14.49 -2.11 -10.92
N SER A 324 15.16 -1.92 -9.78
CA SER A 324 16.62 -2.06 -9.69
C SER A 324 17.08 -3.52 -9.86
N GLN A 325 18.16 -3.72 -10.61
CA GLN A 325 18.79 -5.04 -10.78
C GLN A 325 19.82 -5.28 -9.68
N ILE A 326 19.36 -5.92 -8.60
CA ILE A 326 20.21 -6.33 -7.48
C ILE A 326 20.43 -7.85 -7.51
N ASP A 327 21.67 -8.27 -7.29
CA ASP A 327 22.08 -9.68 -7.22
C ASP A 327 22.29 -10.18 -5.78
N SER A 328 22.27 -11.50 -5.59
CA SER A 328 22.54 -12.14 -4.29
C SER A 328 23.90 -11.75 -3.69
N ALA A 329 24.92 -11.54 -4.53
CA ALA A 329 26.26 -11.18 -4.07
C ALA A 329 26.28 -9.77 -3.45
N TRP A 330 25.52 -8.84 -4.02
CA TRP A 330 25.42 -7.47 -3.51
C TRP A 330 24.73 -7.41 -2.14
N ILE A 331 23.70 -8.25 -1.91
CA ILE A 331 23.03 -8.34 -0.61
C ILE A 331 24.00 -8.79 0.50
N VAL A 332 24.87 -9.75 0.18
CA VAL A 332 25.89 -10.26 1.11
C VAL A 332 27.01 -9.23 1.30
N TYR A 333 27.37 -8.49 0.25
CA TYR A 333 28.37 -7.42 0.29
C TYR A 333 28.01 -6.30 1.27
N ASN A 334 26.72 -6.00 1.42
CA ASN A 334 26.21 -5.00 2.37
C ASN A 334 26.26 -5.42 3.85
N LYS A 335 26.74 -6.64 4.16
CA LYS A 335 26.82 -7.11 5.56
C LYS A 335 27.86 -6.27 6.33
N PRO A 336 27.47 -5.55 7.40
CA PRO A 336 28.41 -4.77 8.18
C PRO A 336 29.37 -5.67 8.94
N LYS A 337 30.61 -5.19 9.13
CA LYS A 337 31.64 -5.90 9.90
C LYS A 337 31.44 -5.77 11.42
N ASN A 338 30.71 -4.75 11.86
CA ASN A 338 30.47 -4.46 13.28
C ASN A 338 29.18 -5.15 13.76
N ALA A 339 29.24 -5.77 14.95
CA ALA A 339 28.10 -6.46 15.55
C ALA A 339 26.97 -5.51 15.95
N GLU A 340 27.27 -4.28 16.37
CA GLU A 340 26.27 -3.26 16.76
C GLU A 340 25.36 -2.86 15.59
N LEU A 341 25.90 -2.86 14.37
CA LEU A 341 25.17 -2.54 13.13
C LEU A 341 24.40 -3.75 12.57
N ALA A 342 24.49 -4.93 13.21
CA ALA A 342 23.75 -6.11 12.78
C ALA A 342 22.22 -5.91 12.88
N ASN A 343 21.77 -5.09 13.83
CA ASN A 343 20.36 -4.69 13.96
C ASN A 343 19.87 -3.87 12.76
N GLU A 344 20.70 -2.94 12.28
CA GLU A 344 20.38 -2.14 11.08
C GLU A 344 20.37 -3.02 9.83
N TYR A 345 21.34 -3.92 9.70
CA TYR A 345 21.39 -4.86 8.60
C TYR A 345 20.19 -5.82 8.58
N ALA A 346 19.72 -6.26 9.74
CA ALA A 346 18.50 -7.04 9.85
C ALA A 346 17.27 -6.31 9.29
N GLY A 347 17.15 -5.02 9.59
CA GLY A 347 16.10 -4.16 9.03
C GLY A 347 16.23 -3.98 7.51
N PHE A 348 17.46 -3.78 7.03
CA PHE A 348 17.76 -3.70 5.60
C PHE A 348 17.32 -4.96 4.84
N LEU A 349 17.58 -6.16 5.38
CA LEU A 349 17.12 -7.43 4.80
C LEU A 349 15.60 -7.52 4.71
N MET A 350 14.88 -7.07 5.75
CA MET A 350 13.41 -7.02 5.73
C MET A 350 12.90 -6.12 4.60
N ALA A 351 13.51 -4.94 4.43
CA ALA A 351 13.13 -4.00 3.38
C ALA A 351 13.34 -4.57 1.97
N LEU A 352 14.45 -5.29 1.73
CA LEU A 352 14.67 -5.99 0.46
C LEU A 352 13.61 -7.06 0.19
N GLY A 353 13.10 -7.70 1.23
CA GLY A 353 11.99 -8.66 1.14
C GLY A 353 10.66 -8.00 0.76
N LEU A 354 10.33 -6.88 1.40
CA LEU A 354 9.15 -6.08 1.06
C LEU A 354 9.21 -5.52 -0.38
N ASN A 355 10.41 -5.28 -0.89
CA ASN A 355 10.67 -4.84 -2.27
C ASN A 355 10.69 -6.00 -3.29
N GLY A 356 10.62 -7.26 -2.83
CA GLY A 356 10.67 -8.45 -3.68
C GLY A 356 12.08 -8.90 -4.13
N HIS A 357 13.12 -8.11 -3.88
CA HIS A 357 14.51 -8.44 -4.25
C HIS A 357 15.09 -9.63 -3.47
N LEU A 358 14.56 -9.92 -2.29
CA LEU A 358 15.04 -11.05 -1.47
C LEU A 358 14.74 -12.42 -2.11
N THR A 359 13.85 -12.50 -3.09
CA THR A 359 13.65 -13.73 -3.88
C THR A 359 14.89 -14.17 -4.66
N LYS A 360 15.81 -13.22 -4.93
CA LYS A 360 17.07 -13.47 -5.65
C LYS A 360 18.19 -13.99 -4.74
N LEU A 361 18.01 -13.93 -3.41
CA LEU A 361 18.99 -14.40 -2.44
C LEU A 361 19.04 -15.93 -2.43
N ALA A 362 20.25 -16.50 -2.47
CA ALA A 362 20.42 -17.94 -2.40
C ALA A 362 19.92 -18.52 -1.06
N THR A 363 19.17 -19.63 -1.12
CA THR A 363 18.60 -20.29 0.07
C THR A 363 19.66 -20.71 1.10
N LEU A 364 20.86 -21.08 0.66
CA LEU A 364 21.99 -21.39 1.56
C LEU A 364 22.38 -20.20 2.44
N ASN A 365 22.36 -18.98 1.89
CA ASN A 365 22.68 -17.78 2.65
C ASN A 365 21.59 -17.50 3.70
N ILE A 366 20.33 -17.74 3.36
CA ILE A 366 19.20 -17.61 4.30
C ILE A 366 19.41 -18.52 5.52
N HIS A 367 19.80 -19.78 5.27
CA HIS A 367 20.14 -20.71 6.35
C HIS A 367 21.34 -20.22 7.18
N ASP A 368 22.42 -19.74 6.55
CA ASP A 368 23.59 -19.19 7.25
C ASP A 368 23.26 -17.95 8.11
N TYR A 369 22.26 -17.14 7.74
CA TYR A 369 21.81 -16.03 8.58
C TYR A 369 20.98 -16.50 9.77
N LEU A 370 20.10 -17.48 9.58
CA LEU A 370 19.24 -18.00 10.66
C LEU A 370 20.03 -18.81 11.70
N THR A 371 21.05 -19.55 11.29
CA THR A 371 21.91 -20.32 12.21
C THR A 371 22.75 -19.44 13.14
N LYS A 372 22.91 -18.14 12.84
CA LYS A 372 23.62 -17.20 13.72
C LYS A 372 22.85 -16.88 15.01
N GLY A 373 21.56 -17.21 15.08
CA GLY A 373 20.75 -17.07 16.29
C GLY A 373 20.44 -15.62 16.69
N HIS A 374 20.76 -14.64 15.85
CA HIS A 374 20.42 -13.24 16.13
C HIS A 374 18.93 -12.99 15.88
N GLU A 375 18.22 -12.56 16.92
CA GLU A 375 16.76 -12.42 16.95
C GLU A 375 16.24 -11.49 15.84
N MET A 376 16.78 -10.27 15.74
CA MET A 376 16.32 -9.25 14.78
C MET A 376 16.54 -9.69 13.33
N THR A 377 17.66 -10.36 13.05
CA THR A 377 17.97 -10.87 11.70
C THR A 377 16.98 -11.97 11.31
N SER A 378 16.59 -12.81 12.26
CA SER A 378 15.59 -13.84 12.04
C SER A 378 14.21 -13.22 11.76
N ILE A 379 13.79 -12.22 12.54
CA ILE A 379 12.55 -11.48 12.30
C ILE A 379 12.54 -10.85 10.90
N GLY A 380 13.62 -10.13 10.56
CA GLY A 380 13.72 -9.42 9.28
C GLY A 380 13.71 -10.35 8.07
N LEU A 381 14.43 -11.48 8.14
CA LEU A 381 14.44 -12.48 7.08
C LEU A 381 13.12 -13.22 6.95
N LEU A 382 12.53 -13.69 8.05
CA LEU A 382 11.27 -14.45 7.99
C LEU A 382 10.14 -13.60 7.43
N LEU A 383 10.00 -12.34 7.87
CA LEU A 383 9.02 -11.41 7.31
C LEU A 383 9.36 -11.03 5.87
N GLY A 384 10.63 -10.73 5.58
CA GLY A 384 11.09 -10.33 4.25
C GLY A 384 10.87 -11.40 3.19
N VAL A 385 11.25 -12.65 3.47
CA VAL A 385 11.09 -13.78 2.54
C VAL A 385 9.60 -14.11 2.35
N SER A 386 8.81 -14.03 3.42
CA SER A 386 7.36 -14.25 3.36
C SER A 386 6.65 -13.17 2.54
N ALA A 387 7.01 -11.90 2.73
CA ALA A 387 6.45 -10.79 1.97
C ALA A 387 6.79 -10.89 0.47
N ALA A 388 8.00 -11.35 0.14
CA ALA A 388 8.44 -11.55 -1.24
C ALA A 388 7.67 -12.68 -1.96
N LYS A 389 7.03 -13.58 -1.21
CA LYS A 389 6.27 -14.75 -1.70
C LYS A 389 4.78 -14.67 -1.34
N LEU A 390 4.23 -13.46 -1.34
CA LEU A 390 2.84 -13.17 -0.98
C LEU A 390 1.84 -14.05 -1.75
N GLY A 391 1.02 -14.84 -1.05
CA GLY A 391 -0.05 -15.66 -1.63
C GLY A 391 0.40 -16.80 -2.55
N THR A 392 1.70 -17.13 -2.62
CA THR A 392 2.22 -18.14 -3.55
C THR A 392 2.16 -19.58 -3.04
N MET A 393 1.96 -19.79 -1.74
CA MET A 393 2.04 -21.12 -1.08
C MET A 393 3.36 -21.85 -1.30
N ASP A 394 4.49 -21.15 -1.36
CA ASP A 394 5.80 -21.78 -1.53
C ASP A 394 6.12 -22.75 -0.37
N ILE A 395 6.31 -24.03 -0.71
CA ILE A 395 6.56 -25.11 0.23
C ILE A 395 7.91 -24.93 0.92
N SER A 396 8.91 -24.36 0.23
CA SER A 396 10.25 -24.15 0.79
C SER A 396 10.21 -23.16 1.96
N ILE A 397 9.52 -22.03 1.76
CA ILE A 397 9.33 -20.99 2.79
C ILE A 397 8.39 -21.48 3.88
N THR A 398 7.34 -22.23 3.53
CA THR A 398 6.47 -22.87 4.52
C THR A 398 7.27 -23.77 5.46
N ARG A 399 8.16 -24.62 4.93
CA ARG A 399 9.03 -25.49 5.74
C ARG A 399 9.96 -24.69 6.63
N LEU A 400 10.54 -23.61 6.10
CA LEU A 400 11.38 -22.69 6.87
C LEU A 400 10.63 -22.10 8.07
N LEU A 401 9.44 -21.55 7.83
CA LEU A 401 8.60 -20.93 8.86
C LEU A 401 8.06 -21.96 9.87
N SER A 402 7.74 -23.17 9.42
CA SER A 402 7.18 -24.23 10.27
C SER A 402 8.15 -24.67 11.37
N ILE A 403 9.47 -24.55 11.15
CA ILE A 403 10.48 -24.86 12.17
C ILE A 403 10.43 -23.85 13.33
N HIS A 404 10.04 -22.61 13.05
CA HIS A 404 9.94 -21.54 14.05
C HIS A 404 8.58 -21.48 14.75
N ILE A 405 7.60 -22.31 14.34
CA ILE A 405 6.26 -22.37 14.94
C ILE A 405 6.06 -23.75 15.59
N PRO A 406 6.06 -23.85 16.93
CA PRO A 406 5.91 -25.11 17.65
C PRO A 406 4.69 -25.93 17.23
N ALA A 407 3.57 -25.27 16.89
CA ALA A 407 2.32 -25.91 16.53
C ALA A 407 2.30 -26.60 15.16
N LEU A 408 3.23 -26.25 14.27
CA LEU A 408 3.36 -26.86 12.93
C LEU A 408 4.41 -27.98 12.90
N LEU A 409 5.18 -28.13 13.97
CA LEU A 409 6.17 -29.18 14.09
C LEU A 409 5.53 -30.54 14.36
N PRO A 410 6.03 -31.63 13.76
CA PRO A 410 5.60 -32.98 14.14
C PRO A 410 5.88 -33.23 15.62
N PRO A 411 5.01 -33.95 16.35
CA PRO A 411 5.19 -34.22 17.79
C PRO A 411 6.43 -35.09 18.13
N THR A 412 7.21 -35.49 17.12
CA THR A 412 8.45 -36.25 17.23
C THR A 412 9.71 -35.40 17.11
N SER A 413 9.60 -34.09 16.84
CA SER A 413 10.77 -33.19 16.72
C SER A 413 11.28 -32.73 18.08
N THR A 414 12.57 -32.40 18.14
CA THR A 414 13.22 -31.81 19.33
C THR A 414 12.60 -30.46 19.67
N GLU A 415 12.47 -30.16 20.96
CA GLU A 415 12.15 -28.82 21.46
C GLU A 415 13.26 -27.85 21.01
N LEU A 416 12.86 -26.75 20.36
CA LEU A 416 13.76 -25.72 19.87
C LEU A 416 13.51 -24.45 20.68
N ASP A 417 14.55 -23.89 21.28
CA ASP A 417 14.51 -22.58 21.92
C ASP A 417 14.41 -21.48 20.85
N VAL A 418 13.18 -21.12 20.49
CA VAL A 418 12.90 -20.04 19.54
C VAL A 418 12.39 -18.82 20.32
N PRO A 419 13.06 -17.65 20.23
CA PRO A 419 12.59 -16.43 20.88
C PRO A 419 11.18 -16.05 20.45
N HIS A 420 10.40 -15.52 21.39
CA HIS A 420 8.97 -15.24 21.18
C HIS A 420 8.69 -14.31 19.99
N ASN A 421 9.44 -13.21 19.84
CA ASN A 421 9.26 -12.27 18.72
C ASN A 421 9.52 -12.92 17.34
N VAL A 422 10.41 -13.92 17.27
CA VAL A 422 10.65 -14.70 16.05
C VAL A 422 9.45 -15.59 15.74
N GLN A 423 8.82 -16.18 16.76
CA GLN A 423 7.58 -16.96 16.57
C GLN A 423 6.45 -16.07 16.05
N VAL A 424 6.27 -14.87 16.63
CA VAL A 424 5.29 -13.87 16.16
C VAL A 424 5.53 -13.52 14.69
N ALA A 425 6.78 -13.22 14.32
CA ALA A 425 7.17 -12.93 12.94
C ALA A 425 6.91 -14.12 11.99
N ALA A 426 7.19 -15.35 12.44
CA ALA A 426 6.94 -16.56 11.67
C ALA A 426 5.44 -16.79 11.42
N VAL A 427 4.59 -16.54 12.43
CA VAL A 427 3.13 -16.66 12.32
C VAL A 427 2.57 -15.67 11.30
N ILE A 428 3.01 -14.41 11.35
CA ILE A 428 2.66 -13.41 10.33
C ILE A 428 3.17 -13.86 8.95
N GLY A 429 4.39 -14.38 8.88
CA GLY A 429 4.99 -14.92 7.66
C GLY A 429 4.14 -16.01 7.00
N ILE A 430 3.63 -16.98 7.79
CA ILE A 430 2.68 -17.98 7.29
C ILE A 430 1.42 -17.32 6.74
N GLY A 431 0.88 -16.32 7.44
CA GLY A 431 -0.27 -15.56 6.97
C GLY A 431 -0.05 -14.86 5.63
N LEU A 432 1.14 -14.29 5.40
CA LEU A 432 1.52 -13.63 4.13
C LEU A 432 1.69 -14.64 2.99
N VAL A 433 2.39 -15.75 3.22
CA VAL A 433 2.62 -16.80 2.20
C VAL A 433 1.30 -17.45 1.77
N TYR A 434 0.37 -17.63 2.71
CA TYR A 434 -0.94 -18.25 2.47
C TYR A 434 -2.08 -17.25 2.29
N GLN A 435 -1.77 -15.97 2.06
CA GLN A 435 -2.78 -14.93 1.91
C GLN A 435 -3.79 -15.26 0.79
N GLY A 436 -5.08 -15.28 1.11
CA GLY A 436 -6.16 -15.55 0.15
C GLY A 436 -6.27 -17.00 -0.35
N THR A 437 -5.52 -17.94 0.24
CA THR A 437 -5.50 -19.35 -0.23
C THR A 437 -6.54 -20.23 0.47
N ALA A 438 -7.07 -19.78 1.61
CA ALA A 438 -7.99 -20.50 2.48
C ALA A 438 -7.53 -21.94 2.84
N HIS A 439 -6.21 -22.14 3.02
CA HIS A 439 -5.66 -23.46 3.31
C HIS A 439 -6.15 -24.01 4.67
N ARG A 440 -6.86 -25.14 4.62
CA ARG A 440 -7.61 -25.69 5.77
C ARG A 440 -6.75 -26.01 7.00
N HIS A 441 -5.63 -26.71 6.81
CA HIS A 441 -4.78 -27.13 7.93
C HIS A 441 -4.19 -25.92 8.66
N ILE A 442 -3.74 -24.92 7.91
CA ILE A 442 -3.08 -23.74 8.47
C ILE A 442 -4.11 -22.87 9.21
N ALA A 443 -5.31 -22.71 8.66
CA ALA A 443 -6.40 -22.03 9.36
C ALA A 443 -6.77 -22.74 10.68
N GLU A 444 -6.75 -24.07 10.72
CA GLU A 444 -7.04 -24.84 11.94
C GLU A 444 -5.95 -24.66 13.01
N VAL A 445 -4.68 -24.69 12.60
CA VAL A 445 -3.54 -24.44 13.51
C VAL A 445 -3.59 -23.00 14.05
N LEU A 446 -3.74 -22.00 13.18
CA LEU A 446 -3.83 -20.59 13.60
C LEU A 446 -5.02 -20.31 14.54
N LEU A 447 -6.15 -21.00 14.35
CA LEU A 447 -7.29 -20.92 15.26
C LEU A 447 -7.00 -21.49 16.66
N ALA A 448 -6.13 -22.49 16.75
CA ALA A 448 -5.67 -23.02 18.04
C ALA A 448 -4.69 -22.04 18.70
N GLU A 449 -3.80 -21.42 17.91
CA GLU A 449 -2.80 -20.47 18.40
C GLU A 449 -3.37 -19.17 18.98
N ILE A 450 -4.54 -18.70 18.50
CA ILE A 450 -5.22 -17.53 19.09
C ILE A 450 -5.53 -17.76 20.58
N GLY A 451 -5.92 -18.98 20.94
CA GLY A 451 -6.30 -19.37 22.31
C GLY A 451 -5.23 -20.14 23.06
N ARG A 452 -3.94 -19.98 22.71
CA ARG A 452 -2.85 -20.78 23.25
C ARG A 452 -2.75 -20.61 24.78
N PRO A 453 -2.76 -21.70 25.57
CA PRO A 453 -2.58 -21.64 27.02
C PRO A 453 -1.13 -21.28 27.40
N PRO A 454 -0.86 -20.78 28.61
CA PRO A 454 0.47 -20.33 29.05
C PRO A 454 1.55 -21.44 29.17
N GLY A 455 1.20 -22.70 28.89
CA GLY A 455 2.12 -23.83 28.93
C GLY A 455 2.46 -24.34 30.34
N PRO A 456 3.05 -25.54 30.46
CA PRO A 456 3.27 -26.21 31.75
C PRO A 456 4.44 -25.65 32.58
N GLU A 457 5.32 -24.81 32.02
CA GLU A 457 6.57 -24.35 32.68
C GLU A 457 6.82 -22.84 32.57
N MET A 458 5.78 -22.04 32.32
CA MET A 458 5.88 -20.58 32.19
C MET A 458 6.76 -20.07 31.03
N GLU A 459 7.17 -20.95 30.13
CA GLU A 459 7.96 -20.65 28.92
C GLU A 459 7.31 -19.62 27.99
N TYR A 460 5.97 -19.50 28.01
CA TYR A 460 5.20 -18.66 27.08
C TYR A 460 4.46 -17.51 27.79
N CYS A 461 4.99 -16.99 28.90
CA CYS A 461 4.28 -15.97 29.69
C CYS A 461 4.44 -14.53 29.18
N THR A 462 5.45 -14.24 28.37
CA THR A 462 5.75 -12.88 27.88
C THR A 462 5.01 -12.56 26.58
N ASP A 463 4.44 -11.35 26.48
CA ASP A 463 3.83 -10.77 25.28
C ASP A 463 2.83 -11.68 24.54
N ARG A 464 1.97 -12.39 25.28
CA ARG A 464 0.98 -13.33 24.71
C ARG A 464 -0.05 -12.62 23.84
N GLU A 465 -0.38 -11.37 24.14
CA GLU A 465 -1.27 -10.53 23.36
C GLU A 465 -0.73 -10.33 21.93
N SER A 466 0.58 -10.11 21.79
CA SER A 466 1.23 -9.91 20.50
C SER A 466 1.14 -11.15 19.61
N TYR A 467 1.32 -12.34 20.20
CA TYR A 467 1.23 -13.61 19.49
C TYR A 467 -0.20 -13.95 19.09
N SER A 468 -1.15 -13.79 20.00
CA SER A 468 -2.58 -13.97 19.73
C SER A 468 -3.06 -13.02 18.63
N LEU A 469 -2.64 -11.75 18.69
CA LEU A 469 -2.93 -10.74 17.66
C LEU A 469 -2.36 -11.16 16.30
N ALA A 470 -1.09 -11.58 16.25
CA ALA A 470 -0.44 -12.06 15.04
C ALA A 470 -1.12 -13.30 14.46
N ALA A 471 -1.51 -14.27 15.30
CA ALA A 471 -2.24 -15.47 14.87
C ALA A 471 -3.62 -15.13 14.31
N GLY A 472 -4.36 -14.22 14.95
CA GLY A 472 -5.64 -13.71 14.45
C GLY A 472 -5.50 -12.97 13.12
N PHE A 473 -4.47 -12.13 13.00
CA PHE A 473 -4.16 -11.41 11.77
C PHE A 473 -3.78 -12.35 10.63
N ALA A 474 -2.89 -13.31 10.90
CA ALA A 474 -2.48 -14.34 9.95
C ALA A 474 -3.69 -15.19 9.49
N LEU A 475 -4.55 -15.60 10.41
CA LEU A 475 -5.78 -16.33 10.08
C LEU A 475 -6.70 -15.50 9.17
N GLY A 476 -6.84 -14.21 9.48
CA GLY A 476 -7.56 -13.24 8.65
C GLY A 476 -6.99 -13.17 7.22
N MET A 477 -5.67 -13.13 7.08
CA MET A 477 -4.99 -13.07 5.77
C MET A 477 -5.19 -14.36 4.98
N VAL A 478 -5.08 -15.52 5.62
CA VAL A 478 -5.30 -16.82 4.97
C VAL A 478 -6.70 -16.92 4.38
N CYS A 479 -7.71 -16.42 5.09
CA CYS A 479 -9.12 -16.55 4.70
C CYS A 479 -9.71 -15.31 4.00
N LEU A 480 -8.87 -14.33 3.63
CA LEU A 480 -9.25 -12.99 3.19
C LEU A 480 -10.42 -12.98 2.18
N GLY A 481 -11.57 -12.41 2.57
CA GLY A 481 -12.72 -12.16 1.68
C GLY A 481 -13.48 -13.37 1.11
N HIS A 482 -13.12 -14.61 1.46
CA HIS A 482 -13.64 -15.82 0.78
C HIS A 482 -15.06 -16.25 1.20
N ARG A 483 -15.65 -15.66 2.25
CA ARG A 483 -16.94 -16.13 2.80
C ARG A 483 -18.21 -15.51 2.21
N GLY A 484 -18.10 -14.58 1.26
CA GLY A 484 -19.26 -14.04 0.53
C GLY A 484 -19.74 -14.92 -0.63
N SER A 485 -18.89 -15.82 -1.15
CA SER A 485 -19.20 -16.65 -2.32
C SER A 485 -19.43 -18.10 -1.90
N SER A 486 -20.67 -18.55 -2.00
CA SER A 486 -21.13 -19.93 -1.81
C SER A 486 -20.57 -20.85 -2.92
N SER A 487 -19.26 -21.08 -2.97
CA SER A 487 -18.66 -22.09 -3.84
C SER A 487 -17.41 -22.68 -3.17
N ASN A 488 -17.64 -23.73 -2.37
CA ASN A 488 -16.74 -24.82 -1.96
C ASN A 488 -16.95 -25.30 -0.51
N PHE A 489 -17.89 -24.72 0.22
CA PHE A 489 -18.46 -25.36 1.41
C PHE A 489 -19.90 -25.79 1.11
N GLY A 490 -20.04 -26.94 0.43
CA GLY A 490 -21.34 -27.55 0.16
C GLY A 490 -22.07 -27.90 1.46
N GLY A 491 -23.28 -27.36 1.62
CA GLY A 491 -24.17 -27.67 2.73
C GLY A 491 -25.22 -26.57 2.95
N SER A 492 -26.32 -26.65 2.20
CA SER A 492 -27.54 -25.86 2.34
C SER A 492 -27.96 -25.66 3.80
N LEU A 493 -28.16 -24.40 4.19
CA LEU A 493 -28.82 -24.01 5.44
C LEU A 493 -30.34 -24.27 5.31
N PRO A 494 -31.01 -25.02 6.20
CA PRO A 494 -32.45 -24.88 6.40
C PRO A 494 -32.71 -23.75 7.39
N THR A 495 -33.67 -22.91 7.06
CA THR A 495 -34.31 -21.95 7.96
C THR A 495 -35.06 -22.69 9.07
N SER A 496 -35.01 -22.12 10.28
CA SER A 496 -35.69 -22.53 11.53
C SER A 496 -34.98 -23.54 12.46
N PRO A 497 -35.07 -23.36 13.80
CA PRO A 497 -34.46 -24.25 14.78
C PRO A 497 -35.45 -25.37 15.14
N ARG A 498 -35.26 -26.57 14.57
CA ARG A 498 -35.89 -27.78 15.10
C ARG A 498 -34.88 -28.92 15.17
N SER A 499 -34.72 -29.44 16.39
CA SER A 499 -34.06 -30.70 16.81
C SER A 499 -32.53 -30.85 16.61
N PRO A 500 -31.78 -31.33 17.63
CA PRO A 500 -30.35 -31.55 17.54
C PRO A 500 -30.06 -32.98 17.06
N GLY A 501 -29.62 -33.12 15.81
CA GLY A 501 -29.18 -34.39 15.25
C GLY A 501 -28.10 -34.14 14.20
N VAL A 502 -26.89 -34.63 14.49
CA VAL A 502 -25.74 -34.74 13.56
C VAL A 502 -25.16 -33.39 13.11
N PHE A 503 -24.35 -32.78 13.97
CA PHE A 503 -23.38 -31.75 13.56
C PHE A 503 -22.35 -32.36 12.61
N SER A 504 -22.57 -32.21 11.30
CA SER A 504 -21.52 -32.36 10.29
C SER A 504 -20.45 -31.29 10.53
N ARG A 505 -19.23 -31.74 10.80
CA ARG A 505 -18.05 -30.95 11.13
C ARG A 505 -17.68 -29.99 9.98
N SER A 506 -17.94 -28.70 10.15
CA SER A 506 -17.22 -27.64 9.41
C SER A 506 -16.12 -27.05 10.33
N PRO A 507 -14.87 -26.85 9.85
CA PRO A 507 -13.73 -26.64 10.76
C PRO A 507 -13.57 -25.18 11.24
N VAL A 508 -14.10 -24.21 10.49
CA VAL A 508 -14.01 -22.78 10.78
C VAL A 508 -15.42 -22.23 10.99
N SER A 509 -16.10 -22.63 12.07
CA SER A 509 -17.35 -21.96 12.43
C SER A 509 -17.01 -20.59 12.98
N SER A 510 -17.62 -19.51 12.47
CA SER A 510 -17.60 -18.17 13.11
C SER A 510 -17.87 -18.25 14.61
N ALA A 511 -18.70 -19.23 15.02
CA ALA A 511 -18.96 -19.61 16.41
C ALA A 511 -17.73 -19.93 17.28
N ARG A 512 -16.59 -20.37 16.71
CA ARG A 512 -15.34 -20.59 17.47
C ARG A 512 -14.59 -19.27 17.69
N ILE A 513 -14.50 -18.43 16.66
CA ILE A 513 -13.86 -17.11 16.78
C ILE A 513 -14.65 -16.21 17.73
N LEU A 514 -15.99 -16.33 17.73
CA LEU A 514 -16.85 -15.59 18.66
C LEU A 514 -16.70 -16.03 20.12
N ARG A 515 -16.29 -17.29 20.38
CA ARG A 515 -15.95 -17.73 21.75
C ARG A 515 -14.72 -17.01 22.28
N TYR A 516 -13.78 -16.64 21.40
CA TYR A 516 -12.61 -15.84 21.76
C TYR A 516 -12.94 -14.34 21.96
N LEU A 517 -14.15 -13.89 21.56
CA LEU A 517 -14.59 -12.49 21.70
C LEU A 517 -15.47 -12.26 22.93
N LEU A 518 -16.38 -13.19 23.22
CA LEU A 518 -17.39 -13.02 24.26
C LEU A 518 -17.66 -14.33 25.03
N PRO A 519 -16.73 -14.79 25.88
CA PRO A 519 -16.98 -15.90 26.81
C PRO A 519 -18.08 -15.54 27.82
N ALA A 520 -18.05 -14.30 28.32
CA ALA A 520 -18.97 -13.80 29.36
C ALA A 520 -20.38 -13.51 28.84
N LEU A 521 -20.55 -13.02 27.59
CA LEU A 521 -21.89 -12.74 27.05
C LEU A 521 -22.69 -14.02 26.82
N LEU A 522 -22.04 -15.12 26.40
CA LEU A 522 -22.69 -16.43 26.30
C LEU A 522 -23.10 -16.97 27.68
N LEU A 523 -22.30 -16.72 28.72
CA LEU A 523 -22.63 -17.04 30.11
C LEU A 523 -23.75 -16.16 30.69
N ALA A 524 -23.78 -14.87 30.33
CA ALA A 524 -24.82 -13.92 30.74
C ALA A 524 -26.16 -14.17 30.02
N LEU A 525 -26.13 -14.47 28.71
CA LEU A 525 -27.30 -14.88 27.93
C LEU A 525 -27.81 -16.28 28.34
N ALA A 526 -26.91 -17.18 28.77
CA ALA A 526 -27.31 -18.44 29.39
C ALA A 526 -27.95 -18.25 30.77
N ARG A 527 -27.63 -17.17 31.49
CA ARG A 527 -28.26 -16.81 32.77
C ARG A 527 -29.60 -16.08 32.60
N SER A 528 -29.86 -15.45 31.45
CA SER A 528 -31.09 -14.68 31.20
C SER A 528 -32.26 -15.47 30.61
N SER A 529 -32.13 -16.79 30.40
CA SER A 529 -33.21 -17.66 29.90
C SER A 529 -33.55 -18.81 30.86
N PRO A 530 -34.34 -18.58 31.92
CA PRO A 530 -34.83 -19.64 32.79
C PRO A 530 -36.15 -20.19 32.24
N SER A 531 -36.12 -21.02 31.21
CA SER A 531 -37.22 -21.98 30.98
C SER A 531 -36.88 -23.07 29.96
N SER A 532 -36.95 -24.31 30.45
CA SER A 532 -37.14 -25.55 29.70
C SER A 532 -36.00 -26.09 28.83
N PHE A 533 -34.97 -26.69 29.44
CA PHE A 533 -34.29 -27.84 28.82
C PHE A 533 -33.79 -28.82 29.91
N SER A 534 -34.38 -30.02 29.93
CA SER A 534 -34.05 -31.12 30.85
C SER A 534 -32.93 -31.98 30.25
N LEU A 535 -31.83 -32.15 30.98
CA LEU A 535 -30.68 -32.99 30.63
C LEU A 535 -30.92 -34.44 31.11
N ARG A 536 -31.10 -35.39 30.17
CA ARG A 536 -30.88 -36.83 30.43
C ARG A 536 -29.64 -37.32 29.68
N SER A 537 -28.62 -37.68 30.47
CA SER A 537 -27.69 -38.82 30.33
C SER A 537 -27.22 -39.22 28.92
N PHE A 538 -25.96 -38.88 28.58
CA PHE A 538 -25.11 -39.69 27.69
C PHE A 538 -23.66 -39.69 28.19
N SER A 539 -23.22 -40.85 28.67
CA SER A 539 -21.86 -41.15 29.14
C SER A 539 -20.99 -41.71 28.02
N GLY A 540 -19.81 -41.11 27.77
CA GLY A 540 -18.78 -41.64 26.86
C GLY A 540 -17.46 -40.88 26.97
N ARG A 541 -16.42 -41.54 27.47
CA ARG A 541 -15.16 -41.00 28.03
C ARG A 541 -14.21 -40.32 27.02
N ARG A 542 -14.20 -38.97 27.05
CA ARG A 542 -13.07 -37.97 26.99
C ARG A 542 -13.65 -36.56 26.77
N ARG A 543 -14.83 -36.33 27.34
CA ARG A 543 -15.63 -35.10 27.39
C ARG A 543 -16.43 -35.17 28.69
N ALA A 544 -15.82 -34.85 29.82
CA ALA A 544 -16.51 -34.65 31.09
C ALA A 544 -15.50 -34.16 32.14
N ALA A 545 -15.29 -32.84 32.19
CA ALA A 545 -14.78 -32.17 33.38
C ALA A 545 -15.20 -30.69 33.43
N TYR A 546 -16.30 -30.28 32.77
CA TYR A 546 -16.88 -28.95 32.96
C TYR A 546 -18.37 -29.05 32.70
N THR A 547 -19.17 -28.92 33.77
CA THR A 547 -20.64 -28.76 33.87
C THR A 547 -21.34 -29.78 34.77
N ALA A 548 -21.26 -29.56 36.09
CA ALA A 548 -22.32 -29.92 37.05
C ALA A 548 -22.03 -29.30 38.42
N PHE A 549 -22.55 -28.12 38.71
CA PHE A 549 -23.05 -27.78 40.05
C PHE A 549 -24.18 -26.77 39.92
N THR A 550 -25.39 -27.28 40.01
CA THR A 550 -26.63 -26.54 40.18
C THR A 550 -26.61 -25.78 41.50
N PHE A 551 -26.79 -24.46 41.45
CA PHE A 551 -27.21 -23.64 42.58
C PHE A 551 -28.72 -23.81 42.80
N HIS A 552 -29.14 -24.23 43.99
CA HIS A 552 -30.43 -23.81 44.55
C HIS A 552 -30.37 -23.83 46.10
N PHE A 553 -30.45 -22.63 46.67
CA PHE A 553 -30.93 -22.22 48.01
C PHE A 553 -30.46 -22.99 49.27
N CYS A 554 -29.82 -22.27 50.19
CA CYS A 554 -30.49 -21.83 51.43
C CYS A 554 -29.69 -20.71 52.10
N TRP A 555 -30.21 -19.48 52.01
CA TRP A 555 -29.89 -18.41 52.95
C TRP A 555 -30.70 -18.67 54.22
N GLN A 556 -30.06 -19.15 55.29
CA GLN A 556 -30.58 -19.01 56.65
C GLN A 556 -29.50 -19.35 57.67
N ASN A 557 -29.21 -18.36 58.52
CA ASN A 557 -28.79 -18.44 59.92
C ASN A 557 -27.62 -19.37 60.26
N THR A 558 -26.52 -18.78 60.71
CA THR A 558 -26.00 -19.05 62.07
C THR A 558 -24.96 -18.01 62.45
N GLU A 559 -25.35 -17.13 63.38
CA GLU A 559 -24.46 -16.63 64.42
C GLU A 559 -23.86 -17.80 65.22
N ASN A 560 -22.71 -17.52 65.83
CA ASN A 560 -22.04 -18.22 66.92
C ASN A 560 -20.88 -19.18 66.64
N SER A 561 -19.83 -18.92 67.42
CA SER A 561 -18.83 -19.83 67.99
C SER A 561 -17.47 -19.91 67.31
N ILE A 562 -16.62 -19.02 67.83
CA ILE A 562 -15.23 -19.25 68.23
C ILE A 562 -15.08 -20.63 68.92
N GLU A 563 -14.16 -21.47 68.44
CA GLU A 563 -13.13 -22.19 69.21
C GLU A 563 -12.37 -23.20 68.32
N GLY A 564 -11.06 -23.32 68.54
CA GLY A 564 -10.14 -23.95 67.62
C GLY A 564 -9.94 -25.46 67.78
N GLU A 565 -9.23 -26.07 66.83
CA GLU A 565 -8.45 -27.27 67.10
C GLU A 565 -7.26 -27.43 66.17
N ARG A 566 -6.14 -27.79 66.79
CA ARG A 566 -4.78 -27.94 66.27
C ARG A 566 -4.62 -29.18 65.38
N ALA A 567 -3.82 -28.99 64.34
CA ALA A 567 -2.75 -29.88 63.87
C ALA A 567 -2.99 -31.41 63.85
N ARG A 568 -3.23 -31.95 62.64
CA ARG A 568 -2.67 -33.25 62.22
C ARG A 568 -2.14 -33.16 60.79
N ARG A 569 -0.82 -33.02 60.67
CA ARG A 569 -0.06 -33.37 59.46
C ARG A 569 -0.21 -34.87 59.22
N SER A 570 -0.72 -35.24 58.05
CA SER A 570 -0.49 -36.55 57.45
C SER A 570 0.02 -36.32 56.04
N ASN A 571 1.30 -36.67 55.83
CA ASN A 571 1.98 -36.69 54.54
C ASN A 571 1.11 -37.37 53.47
N ARG A 572 0.61 -36.59 52.52
CA ARG A 572 0.42 -37.02 51.13
C ARG A 572 1.36 -36.14 50.31
N MET A 573 2.28 -36.78 49.59
CA MET A 573 3.14 -36.13 48.61
C MET A 573 2.26 -35.31 47.67
N CYS A 574 2.33 -33.98 47.79
CA CYS A 574 1.86 -33.09 46.74
C CYS A 574 2.72 -33.32 45.51
N SER A 575 2.07 -33.59 44.38
CA SER A 575 2.67 -33.41 43.07
C SER A 575 3.16 -31.96 42.93
N PRO A 576 4.23 -31.68 42.15
CA PRO A 576 4.86 -30.36 42.06
C PRO A 576 4.05 -29.31 41.27
N SER A 577 2.74 -29.51 41.10
CA SER A 577 1.88 -28.74 40.20
C SER A 577 1.18 -27.54 40.84
N SER A 578 1.48 -27.20 42.09
CA SER A 578 0.76 -26.17 42.85
C SER A 578 1.61 -24.99 43.33
N LEU A 579 2.88 -24.91 42.93
CA LEU A 579 3.83 -23.88 43.39
C LEU A 579 4.45 -23.04 42.25
N TYR A 580 4.08 -23.26 40.99
CA TYR A 580 4.77 -22.66 39.83
C TYR A 580 3.87 -21.81 38.91
N THR A 581 2.62 -21.55 39.31
CA THR A 581 1.66 -20.69 38.59
C THR A 581 1.56 -19.30 39.23
N GLU A 582 2.67 -18.72 39.67
CA GLU A 582 2.63 -17.47 40.47
C GLU A 582 2.52 -16.18 39.65
N LEU A 583 2.68 -16.19 38.32
CA LEU A 583 2.55 -14.97 37.50
C LEU A 583 1.21 -14.82 36.77
N HIS A 584 0.56 -15.88 36.30
CA HIS A 584 -0.74 -15.81 35.61
C HIS A 584 -1.58 -17.07 35.89
N ASN A 585 -2.56 -16.96 36.79
CA ASN A 585 -3.55 -18.02 37.02
C ASN A 585 -4.78 -17.75 36.14
N GLU A 586 -4.81 -18.31 34.93
CA GLU A 586 -6.01 -18.26 34.10
C GLU A 586 -7.10 -19.15 34.74
N GLY A 587 -8.24 -18.55 35.08
CA GLY A 587 -9.44 -19.33 35.43
C GLY A 587 -9.93 -20.18 34.25
N ASP A 588 -10.91 -21.06 34.48
CA ASP A 588 -11.45 -21.97 33.45
C ASP A 588 -12.12 -21.29 32.23
N THR A 589 -12.15 -19.95 32.21
CA THR A 589 -12.71 -19.11 31.15
C THR A 589 -11.60 -18.50 30.29
N ILE A 590 -11.83 -18.44 28.98
CA ILE A 590 -10.93 -17.81 28.01
C ILE A 590 -10.62 -16.37 28.43
N ASN A 591 -9.34 -16.01 28.46
CA ASN A 591 -8.89 -14.66 28.74
C ASN A 591 -9.15 -13.72 27.54
N VAL A 592 -10.18 -12.89 27.66
CA VAL A 592 -10.62 -11.96 26.60
C VAL A 592 -9.56 -10.92 26.29
N ASP A 593 -8.76 -10.51 27.27
CA ASP A 593 -7.76 -9.47 27.09
C ASP A 593 -6.68 -9.88 26.07
N VAL A 594 -6.37 -11.17 26.01
CA VAL A 594 -5.39 -11.73 25.07
C VAL A 594 -6.04 -12.05 23.72
N THR A 595 -7.22 -12.65 23.71
CA THR A 595 -7.80 -13.24 22.49
C THR A 595 -8.70 -12.29 21.68
N CYS A 596 -9.26 -11.25 22.31
CA CYS A 596 -10.22 -10.34 21.68
C CYS A 596 -9.67 -9.56 20.46
N PRO A 597 -8.49 -8.90 20.52
CA PRO A 597 -8.04 -8.08 19.39
C PRO A 597 -7.72 -8.94 18.15
N GLY A 598 -7.05 -10.08 18.31
CA GLY A 598 -6.76 -11.02 17.23
C GLY A 598 -8.02 -11.61 16.61
N ALA A 599 -8.99 -12.03 17.43
CA ALA A 599 -10.27 -12.56 16.95
C ALA A 599 -11.12 -11.51 16.20
N THR A 600 -11.12 -10.26 16.68
CA THR A 600 -11.86 -9.14 16.05
C THR A 600 -11.31 -8.87 14.65
N LEU A 601 -10.00 -8.76 14.51
CA LEU A 601 -9.35 -8.54 13.20
C LEU A 601 -9.53 -9.74 12.27
N ALA A 602 -9.42 -10.96 12.78
CA ALA A 602 -9.69 -12.17 11.99
C ALA A 602 -11.10 -12.13 11.39
N LEU A 603 -12.13 -11.79 12.19
CA LEU A 603 -13.50 -11.64 11.67
C LEU A 603 -13.61 -10.52 10.64
N ALA A 604 -12.99 -9.37 10.89
CA ALA A 604 -12.99 -8.24 9.97
C ALA A 604 -12.46 -8.64 8.58
N MET A 605 -11.37 -9.41 8.54
CA MET A 605 -10.69 -9.82 7.30
C MET A 605 -11.38 -11.00 6.59
N ILE A 606 -11.93 -11.94 7.36
CA ILE A 606 -12.71 -13.08 6.80
C ILE A 606 -13.98 -12.59 6.11
N TYR A 607 -14.68 -11.63 6.72
CA TYR A 607 -15.95 -11.08 6.25
C TYR A 607 -15.81 -9.71 5.57
N LEU A 608 -14.59 -9.35 5.18
CA LEU A 608 -14.25 -8.08 4.56
C LEU A 608 -15.12 -7.83 3.31
N LYS A 609 -15.81 -6.69 3.26
CA LYS A 609 -16.69 -6.29 2.13
C LYS A 609 -17.81 -7.29 1.80
N THR A 610 -18.22 -8.15 2.73
CA THR A 610 -19.29 -9.13 2.49
C THR A 610 -20.69 -8.65 2.86
N ASN A 611 -20.81 -7.52 3.57
CA ASN A 611 -22.07 -6.97 4.10
C ASN A 611 -22.90 -7.97 4.93
N ASN A 612 -22.25 -8.96 5.57
CA ASN A 612 -22.95 -9.94 6.38
C ASN A 612 -23.41 -9.33 7.73
N ARG A 613 -24.67 -8.94 7.78
CA ARG A 613 -25.31 -8.33 8.97
C ARG A 613 -25.22 -9.23 10.20
N SER A 614 -25.38 -10.55 10.06
CA SER A 614 -25.40 -11.47 11.21
C SER A 614 -24.11 -11.43 12.04
N VAL A 615 -22.95 -11.30 11.38
CA VAL A 615 -21.65 -11.19 12.07
C VAL A 615 -21.38 -9.75 12.48
N ALA A 616 -21.74 -8.78 11.64
CA ALA A 616 -21.54 -7.36 11.93
C ALA A 616 -22.35 -6.88 13.15
N ASP A 617 -23.55 -7.42 13.37
CA ASP A 617 -24.41 -7.07 14.51
C ASP A 617 -23.85 -7.60 15.84
N TRP A 618 -23.11 -8.71 15.82
CA TRP A 618 -22.40 -9.22 17.00
C TRP A 618 -21.17 -8.39 17.38
N LEU A 619 -20.63 -7.62 16.42
CA LEU A 619 -19.50 -6.69 16.63
C LEU A 619 -19.97 -5.28 16.98
N ARG A 620 -21.28 -5.05 17.11
CA ARG A 620 -21.84 -3.77 17.54
C ARG A 620 -21.38 -3.43 18.96
N ALA A 621 -21.17 -2.14 19.22
CA ALA A 621 -20.90 -1.65 20.55
C ALA A 621 -22.07 -2.02 21.50
N PRO A 622 -21.79 -2.45 22.74
CA PRO A 622 -22.85 -2.78 23.69
C PRO A 622 -23.72 -1.58 24.02
N ASP A 623 -25.04 -1.75 24.00
CA ASP A 623 -26.01 -0.67 24.23
C ASP A 623 -26.37 -0.48 25.73
N THR A 624 -25.77 -1.25 26.65
CA THR A 624 -26.05 -1.22 28.10
C THR A 624 -24.79 -0.98 28.93
N MET A 625 -24.87 -0.18 30.00
CA MET A 625 -23.74 0.14 30.90
C MET A 625 -23.05 -1.12 31.43
N TYR A 626 -23.83 -2.08 31.94
CA TYR A 626 -23.31 -3.34 32.46
C TYR A 626 -22.40 -4.08 31.48
N LEU A 627 -22.75 -4.09 30.18
CA LEU A 627 -21.95 -4.75 29.15
C LEU A 627 -20.73 -3.93 28.70
N LEU A 628 -20.78 -2.60 28.84
CA LEU A 628 -19.64 -1.74 28.57
C LEU A 628 -18.53 -1.96 29.61
N ASP A 629 -18.89 -2.21 30.87
CA ASP A 629 -17.91 -2.48 31.93
C ASP A 629 -17.10 -3.78 31.70
N PHE A 630 -17.64 -4.75 30.94
CA PHE A 630 -16.92 -5.98 30.58
C PHE A 630 -15.95 -5.83 29.41
N VAL A 631 -15.94 -4.69 28.72
CA VAL A 631 -15.18 -4.51 27.49
C VAL A 631 -14.25 -3.31 27.64
N LYS A 632 -12.94 -3.55 27.57
CA LYS A 632 -11.97 -2.46 27.54
C LYS A 632 -12.24 -1.51 26.35
N PRO A 633 -12.14 -0.19 26.54
CA PRO A 633 -12.49 0.79 25.52
C PRO A 633 -11.61 0.67 24.25
N GLU A 634 -10.35 0.25 24.39
CA GLU A 634 -9.46 -0.05 23.26
C GLU A 634 -10.02 -1.13 22.31
N PHE A 635 -10.71 -2.14 22.85
CA PHE A 635 -11.34 -3.19 22.04
C PHE A 635 -12.60 -2.67 21.33
N LEU A 636 -13.28 -1.65 21.86
CA LEU A 636 -14.42 -1.01 21.18
C LEU A 636 -13.97 -0.30 19.90
N LEU A 637 -12.76 0.27 19.87
CA LEU A 637 -12.18 0.82 18.64
C LEU A 637 -12.04 -0.26 17.57
N LEU A 638 -11.39 -1.38 17.89
CA LEU A 638 -11.20 -2.48 16.94
C LEU A 638 -12.51 -3.14 16.52
N ARG A 639 -13.48 -3.27 17.43
CA ARG A 639 -14.82 -3.82 17.11
C ARG A 639 -15.60 -2.92 16.18
N THR A 640 -15.59 -1.61 16.43
CA THR A 640 -16.23 -0.62 15.56
C THR A 640 -15.58 -0.63 14.17
N LEU A 641 -14.24 -0.61 14.11
CA LEU A 641 -13.50 -0.74 12.87
C LEU A 641 -13.89 -2.03 12.11
N ALA A 642 -13.85 -3.19 12.78
CA ALA A 642 -14.18 -4.48 12.18
C ALA A 642 -15.60 -4.52 11.61
N ARG A 643 -16.58 -4.00 12.37
CA ARG A 643 -17.96 -3.88 11.92
C ARG A 643 -18.07 -3.03 10.66
N CYS A 644 -17.42 -1.86 10.63
CA CYS A 644 -17.43 -0.98 9.46
C CYS A 644 -16.74 -1.62 8.25
N LEU A 645 -15.63 -2.35 8.42
CA LEU A 645 -14.95 -3.05 7.31
C LEU A 645 -15.79 -4.19 6.71
N ILE A 646 -16.64 -4.84 7.51
CA ILE A 646 -17.61 -5.84 7.02
C ILE A 646 -18.74 -5.16 6.24
N LEU A 647 -19.28 -4.06 6.79
CA LEU A 647 -20.35 -3.23 6.21
C LEU A 647 -19.75 -2.11 5.34
N TRP A 648 -18.93 -2.50 4.37
CA TRP A 648 -18.11 -1.56 3.60
C TRP A 648 -18.92 -0.55 2.78
N ASP A 649 -20.08 -0.97 2.28
CA ASP A 649 -20.91 -0.15 1.40
C ASP A 649 -21.70 0.92 2.15
N ASP A 650 -21.92 0.73 3.46
CA ASP A 650 -22.64 1.68 4.30
C ASP A 650 -21.77 2.87 4.74
N ILE A 651 -20.45 2.86 4.46
CA ILE A 651 -19.53 3.89 4.95
C ILE A 651 -19.72 5.19 4.16
N LEU A 652 -20.21 6.23 4.84
CA LEU A 652 -20.42 7.56 4.27
C LEU A 652 -19.46 8.59 4.87
N PRO A 653 -18.93 9.53 4.05
CA PRO A 653 -18.05 10.61 4.51
C PRO A 653 -18.86 11.75 5.15
N SER A 654 -19.60 11.46 6.23
CA SER A 654 -20.38 12.47 6.95
C SER A 654 -20.22 12.34 8.47
N VAL A 655 -20.27 13.48 9.16
CA VAL A 655 -20.20 13.53 10.63
C VAL A 655 -21.39 12.78 11.26
N GLN A 656 -22.56 12.83 10.60
CA GLN A 656 -23.76 12.10 11.02
C GLN A 656 -23.52 10.58 11.00
N TRP A 657 -22.85 10.07 9.97
CA TRP A 657 -22.51 8.64 9.89
C TRP A 657 -21.55 8.23 10.99
N VAL A 658 -20.50 9.02 11.25
CA VAL A 658 -19.56 8.75 12.35
C VAL A 658 -20.31 8.66 13.67
N ASN A 659 -21.16 9.64 13.97
CA ASN A 659 -21.94 9.68 15.21
C ASN A 659 -23.00 8.56 15.30
N SER A 660 -23.48 8.02 14.17
CA SER A 660 -24.44 6.91 14.16
C SER A 660 -23.89 5.60 14.71
N ASN A 661 -22.56 5.44 14.76
CA ASN A 661 -21.92 4.25 15.32
C ASN A 661 -21.92 4.26 16.86
N VAL A 662 -22.17 5.42 17.47
CA VAL A 662 -22.19 5.57 18.93
C VAL A 662 -23.56 5.13 19.48
N PRO A 663 -23.62 4.21 20.45
CA PRO A 663 -24.85 3.81 21.12
C PRO A 663 -25.60 4.96 21.81
N GLN A 664 -26.93 4.86 21.87
CA GLN A 664 -27.81 5.89 22.45
C GLN A 664 -27.52 6.19 23.93
N ILE A 665 -27.05 5.20 24.68
CA ILE A 665 -26.65 5.36 26.09
C ILE A 665 -25.50 6.37 26.27
N ILE A 666 -24.59 6.44 25.29
CA ILE A 666 -23.44 7.35 25.35
C ILE A 666 -23.85 8.73 24.86
N THR A 667 -24.67 8.81 23.80
CA THR A 667 -25.13 10.10 23.23
C THR A 667 -26.11 10.84 24.13
N GLY A 668 -26.97 10.12 24.87
CA GLY A 668 -27.91 10.73 25.82
C GLY A 668 -27.23 11.40 27.01
N ASN A 669 -26.10 10.86 27.46
CA ASN A 669 -25.36 11.34 28.62
C ASN A 669 -24.35 12.45 28.26
N SER A 670 -23.88 12.52 27.01
CA SER A 670 -23.04 13.63 26.53
C SER A 670 -23.83 14.92 26.24
N ALA A 671 -25.11 14.81 25.86
CA ALA A 671 -25.98 15.97 25.66
C ALA A 671 -26.36 16.68 26.99
N SER A 672 -26.46 15.91 28.08
CA SER A 672 -26.75 16.40 29.43
C SER A 672 -25.56 17.14 30.07
N LEU A 673 -24.32 16.85 29.63
CA LEU A 673 -23.10 17.58 30.01
C LEU A 673 -23.09 19.05 29.54
N HIS A 674 -23.81 19.38 28.47
CA HIS A 674 -23.89 20.76 27.94
C HIS A 674 -25.03 21.60 28.56
N THR A 675 -25.97 20.97 29.28
CA THR A 675 -27.18 21.63 29.80
C THR A 675 -27.22 21.80 31.32
N GLY A 676 -26.24 21.27 32.06
CA GLY A 676 -26.12 21.52 33.50
C GLY A 676 -27.23 20.91 34.35
N GLU A 677 -27.99 19.95 33.82
CA GLU A 677 -28.93 19.15 34.60
C GLU A 677 -28.18 17.99 35.29
N GLN A 678 -28.48 17.77 36.57
CA GLN A 678 -27.81 16.76 37.40
C GLN A 678 -27.93 15.36 36.78
N PRO A 679 -26.87 14.53 36.85
CA PRO A 679 -26.96 13.14 36.42
C PRO A 679 -27.98 12.41 37.30
N ALA A 680 -29.00 11.82 36.67
CA ALA A 680 -29.90 10.90 37.34
C ALA A 680 -29.11 9.62 37.67
N SER A 681 -28.76 9.45 38.95
CA SER A 681 -28.00 8.37 39.61
C SER A 681 -26.50 8.63 39.85
N GLU A 682 -26.10 8.49 41.13
CA GLU A 682 -24.73 8.61 41.64
C GLU A 682 -23.80 7.43 41.25
N ASP A 683 -24.32 6.40 40.56
CA ASP A 683 -23.60 5.15 40.24
C ASP A 683 -23.07 5.05 38.80
N LEU A 684 -23.18 6.10 37.97
CA LEU A 684 -22.72 6.09 36.58
C LEU A 684 -21.25 6.54 36.47
N ASN A 685 -20.36 5.62 36.11
CA ASN A 685 -18.97 5.91 35.76
C ASN A 685 -18.91 6.74 34.46
N MET A 686 -19.00 8.07 34.58
CA MET A 686 -18.91 9.01 33.46
C MET A 686 -17.60 8.89 32.68
N GLU A 687 -16.52 8.48 33.34
CA GLU A 687 -15.21 8.24 32.71
C GLU A 687 -15.28 7.10 31.68
N THR A 688 -15.90 5.95 32.03
CA THR A 688 -16.05 4.80 31.11
C THR A 688 -16.86 5.17 29.88
N LEU A 689 -17.92 5.97 30.06
CA LEU A 689 -18.74 6.47 28.94
C LEU A 689 -17.96 7.44 28.05
N ALA A 690 -17.20 8.36 28.65
CA ALA A 690 -16.36 9.30 27.91
C ALA A 690 -15.26 8.57 27.11
N GLN A 691 -14.58 7.61 27.72
CA GLN A 691 -13.59 6.77 27.04
C GLN A 691 -14.23 5.97 25.89
N ALA A 692 -15.34 5.27 26.15
CA ALA A 692 -16.05 4.51 25.12
C ALA A 692 -16.48 5.39 23.93
N HIS A 693 -16.98 6.60 24.19
CA HIS A 693 -17.34 7.58 23.16
C HIS A 693 -16.16 7.88 22.23
N VAL A 694 -15.01 8.22 22.82
CA VAL A 694 -13.81 8.64 22.09
C VAL A 694 -13.24 7.50 21.25
N TYR A 695 -13.15 6.29 21.80
CA TYR A 695 -12.63 5.11 21.09
C TYR A 695 -13.56 4.61 19.97
N ILE A 696 -14.89 4.68 20.15
CA ILE A 696 -15.85 4.32 19.09
C ILE A 696 -15.75 5.28 17.91
N ILE A 697 -15.72 6.60 18.18
CA ILE A 697 -15.54 7.62 17.14
C ILE A 697 -14.20 7.42 16.43
N ALA A 698 -13.11 7.18 17.18
CA ALA A 698 -11.80 6.91 16.60
C ALA A 698 -11.80 5.67 15.68
N GLY A 699 -12.49 4.60 16.08
CA GLY A 699 -12.65 3.39 15.24
C GLY A 699 -13.46 3.66 13.96
N ALA A 700 -14.51 4.48 14.04
CA ALA A 700 -15.30 4.90 12.89
C ALA A 700 -14.49 5.83 11.94
N CYS A 701 -13.73 6.78 12.50
CA CYS A 701 -12.81 7.62 11.74
C CYS A 701 -11.71 6.79 11.05
N LEU A 702 -11.20 5.76 11.73
CA LEU A 702 -10.23 4.83 11.16
C LEU A 702 -10.82 4.03 10.01
N ALA A 703 -12.06 3.54 10.15
CA ALA A 703 -12.77 2.87 9.06
C ALA A 703 -12.99 3.81 7.86
N LEU A 704 -13.29 5.09 8.11
CA LEU A 704 -13.38 6.11 7.06
C LEU A 704 -12.02 6.33 6.36
N GLY A 705 -10.93 6.34 7.13
CA GLY A 705 -9.56 6.38 6.63
C GLY A 705 -9.23 5.20 5.71
N PHE A 706 -9.59 3.98 6.11
CA PHE A 706 -9.47 2.79 5.25
C PHE A 706 -10.36 2.90 4.01
N ARG A 707 -11.61 3.36 4.13
CA ARG A 707 -12.54 3.44 2.99
C ARG A 707 -12.07 4.38 1.88
N PHE A 708 -11.45 5.50 2.25
CA PHE A 708 -11.06 6.58 1.35
C PHE A 708 -9.54 6.77 1.26
N ALA A 709 -8.75 5.75 1.58
CA ALA A 709 -7.29 5.81 1.52
C ALA A 709 -6.81 6.22 0.12
N GLY A 710 -5.91 7.22 0.06
CA GLY A 710 -5.34 7.75 -1.17
C GLY A 710 -6.35 8.34 -2.16
N SER A 711 -7.59 8.61 -1.73
CA SER A 711 -8.65 9.13 -2.61
C SER A 711 -8.72 10.66 -2.60
N THR A 712 -8.07 11.34 -1.66
CA THR A 712 -8.10 12.82 -1.52
C THR A 712 -9.51 13.41 -1.48
N ASN A 713 -10.47 12.67 -0.91
CA ASN A 713 -11.87 13.09 -0.81
C ASN A 713 -12.01 14.25 0.19
N LEU A 714 -12.58 15.36 -0.25
CA LEU A 714 -12.72 16.59 0.53
C LEU A 714 -13.76 16.46 1.67
N ASP A 715 -14.86 15.73 1.46
CA ASP A 715 -15.90 15.54 2.48
C ASP A 715 -15.37 14.69 3.64
N ALA A 716 -14.65 13.61 3.30
CA ALA A 716 -13.99 12.77 4.30
C ALA A 716 -12.93 13.57 5.09
N PHE A 717 -12.16 14.42 4.40
CA PHE A 717 -11.19 15.31 5.03
C PHE A 717 -11.85 16.29 5.99
N ASN A 718 -12.89 17.00 5.54
CA ASN A 718 -13.61 17.97 6.36
C ASN A 718 -14.23 17.32 7.60
N CYS A 719 -14.83 16.12 7.43
CA CYS A 719 -15.37 15.32 8.53
C CYS A 719 -14.29 14.98 9.57
N LEU A 720 -13.14 14.46 9.15
CA LEU A 720 -12.04 14.09 10.06
C LEU A 720 -11.41 15.30 10.75
N THR A 721 -11.32 16.44 10.06
CA THR A 721 -10.85 17.70 10.67
C THR A 721 -11.83 18.29 11.68
N GLY A 722 -13.05 17.77 11.84
CA GLY A 722 -13.99 18.21 12.88
C GLY A 722 -13.77 17.54 14.24
N HIS A 723 -13.10 16.38 14.29
CA HIS A 723 -13.00 15.52 15.48
C HIS A 723 -11.62 15.53 16.16
N TYR A 724 -10.76 16.50 15.84
CA TYR A 724 -9.36 16.60 16.31
C TYR A 724 -9.18 16.96 17.80
N ASN A 725 -10.25 17.30 18.52
CA ASN A 725 -10.18 17.78 19.90
C ASN A 725 -10.04 16.67 20.97
N LEU A 726 -9.98 15.40 20.57
CA LEU A 726 -9.93 14.26 21.51
C LEU A 726 -8.48 13.78 21.70
N GLU A 727 -7.83 14.20 22.80
CA GLU A 727 -6.39 14.00 23.03
C GLU A 727 -5.96 12.52 22.99
N THR A 728 -6.77 11.60 23.52
CA THR A 728 -6.43 10.16 23.63
C THR A 728 -6.56 9.38 22.32
N CYS A 729 -7.28 9.90 21.32
CA CYS A 729 -7.45 9.26 20.01
C CYS A 729 -6.90 10.07 18.84
N LEU A 730 -6.22 11.17 19.15
CA LEU A 730 -5.69 12.12 18.16
C LEU A 730 -4.74 11.43 17.17
N SER A 731 -3.91 10.50 17.61
CA SER A 731 -2.98 9.77 16.73
C SER A 731 -3.71 8.89 15.71
N VAL A 732 -4.82 8.24 16.08
CA VAL A 732 -5.62 7.40 15.18
C VAL A 732 -6.37 8.26 14.15
N VAL A 733 -6.96 9.37 14.59
CA VAL A 733 -7.63 10.33 13.69
C VAL A 733 -6.61 10.96 12.73
N LEU A 734 -5.41 11.30 13.22
CA LEU A 734 -4.34 11.87 12.39
C LEU A 734 -3.82 10.86 11.35
N LEU A 735 -3.65 9.59 11.72
CA LEU A 735 -3.33 8.52 10.78
C LEU A 735 -4.42 8.36 9.73
N SER A 736 -5.70 8.41 10.14
CA SER A 736 -6.85 8.33 9.23
C SER A 736 -6.88 9.49 8.24
N LEU A 737 -6.64 10.71 8.72
CA LEU A 737 -6.56 11.92 7.91
C LEU A 737 -5.40 11.82 6.89
N SER A 738 -4.26 11.32 7.33
CA SER A 738 -3.08 11.13 6.50
C SER A 738 -3.25 9.98 5.50
N MET A 739 -4.02 8.93 5.84
CA MET A 739 -4.38 7.86 4.90
C MET A 739 -5.29 8.39 3.78
N VAL A 740 -6.31 9.20 4.08
CA VAL A 740 -7.19 9.79 3.06
C VAL A 740 -6.40 10.69 2.10
N MET A 741 -5.46 11.46 2.64
CA MET A 741 -4.63 12.43 1.91
C MET A 741 -3.24 11.89 1.54
N ALA A 742 -3.05 10.57 1.56
CA ALA A 742 -1.74 9.95 1.34
C ALA A 742 -1.15 10.35 -0.02
N GLY A 743 0.11 10.76 -0.03
CA GLY A 743 0.84 11.21 -1.23
C GLY A 743 0.62 12.67 -1.65
N SER A 744 -0.46 13.33 -1.20
CA SER A 744 -0.81 14.69 -1.67
C SER A 744 0.00 15.84 -1.06
N GLY A 745 0.62 15.64 0.12
CA GLY A 745 1.34 16.72 0.80
C GLY A 745 0.45 17.86 1.31
N ASN A 746 -0.79 17.59 1.73
CA ASN A 746 -1.72 18.61 2.22
C ASN A 746 -1.15 19.44 3.40
N LEU A 747 -1.20 20.77 3.27
CA LEU A 747 -0.58 21.70 4.21
C LEU A 747 -1.22 21.67 5.61
N LYS A 748 -2.55 21.51 5.72
CA LYS A 748 -3.23 21.50 7.03
C LYS A 748 -2.82 20.29 7.86
N VAL A 749 -2.70 19.12 7.21
CA VAL A 749 -2.24 17.89 7.86
C VAL A 749 -0.77 18.02 8.26
N LEU A 750 0.07 18.58 7.38
CA LEU A 750 1.48 18.85 7.70
C LEU A 750 1.63 19.76 8.93
N GLN A 751 0.85 20.84 9.00
CA GLN A 751 0.87 21.75 10.16
C GLN A 751 0.47 21.03 11.46
N LEU A 752 -0.53 20.16 11.40
CA LEU A 752 -0.96 19.34 12.54
C LEU A 752 0.13 18.33 12.96
N CYS A 753 0.72 17.61 12.01
CA CYS A 753 1.85 16.72 12.28
C CYS A 753 3.05 17.47 12.87
N ARG A 754 3.34 18.69 12.39
CA ARG A 754 4.40 19.56 12.90
C ARG A 754 4.11 20.01 14.34
N PHE A 755 2.86 20.36 14.64
CA PHE A 755 2.43 20.69 16.00
C PHE A 755 2.65 19.50 16.95
N MET A 756 2.23 18.30 16.54
CA MET A 756 2.42 17.07 17.32
C MET A 756 3.91 16.66 17.46
N HIS A 757 4.74 16.90 16.45
CA HIS A 757 6.19 16.68 16.52
C HIS A 757 6.88 17.58 17.57
N LYS A 758 6.39 18.82 17.74
CA LYS A 758 6.95 19.80 18.69
C LYS A 758 6.51 19.57 20.13
N LYS A 759 5.38 18.89 20.37
CA LYS A 759 4.98 18.45 21.70
C LYS A 759 5.95 17.36 22.17
N ILE A 760 6.75 17.67 23.19
CA ILE A 760 7.76 16.76 23.77
C ILE A 760 7.62 16.84 25.29
N GLY A 761 7.37 15.70 25.94
CA GLY A 761 7.11 15.59 27.38
C GLY A 761 5.63 15.33 27.71
N GLY A 762 5.34 15.05 28.98
CA GLY A 762 4.00 14.67 29.46
C GLY A 762 3.65 13.22 29.13
N GLU A 763 2.39 12.96 28.77
CA GLU A 763 1.87 11.63 28.40
C GLU A 763 2.35 11.12 27.02
N MET A 764 3.17 11.90 26.31
CA MET A 764 3.67 11.56 24.98
C MET A 764 4.80 10.53 25.05
N ASN A 765 4.52 9.28 24.64
CA ASN A 765 5.46 8.18 24.59
C ASN A 765 6.03 7.95 23.17
N TYR A 766 6.99 7.02 23.06
CA TYR A 766 7.58 6.56 21.80
C TYR A 766 6.52 6.12 20.76
N GLY A 767 5.49 5.40 21.20
CA GLY A 767 4.43 4.88 20.33
C GLY A 767 3.60 5.98 19.66
N PHE A 768 3.28 7.05 20.39
CA PHE A 768 2.57 8.20 19.82
C PHE A 768 3.46 8.96 18.83
N HIS A 769 4.75 9.19 19.14
CA HIS A 769 5.69 9.77 18.19
C HIS A 769 5.78 8.95 16.90
N LEU A 770 5.83 7.61 17.02
CA LEU A 770 5.82 6.71 15.89
C LEU A 770 4.57 6.86 15.02
N ALA A 771 3.39 6.92 15.63
CA ALA A 771 2.13 7.13 14.92
C ALA A 771 2.09 8.49 14.20
N HIS A 772 2.56 9.57 14.84
CA HIS A 772 2.60 10.90 14.23
C HIS A 772 3.59 10.99 13.06
N HIS A 773 4.75 10.35 13.16
CA HIS A 773 5.74 10.33 12.08
C HIS A 773 5.35 9.38 10.94
N MET A 774 4.64 8.30 11.25
CA MET A 774 4.00 7.46 10.23
C MET A 774 2.92 8.24 9.47
N ALA A 775 2.10 9.03 10.17
CA ALA A 775 1.13 9.93 9.53
C ALA A 775 1.82 10.96 8.60
N LEU A 776 2.91 11.57 9.06
CA LEU A 776 3.73 12.48 8.25
C LEU A 776 4.34 11.78 7.02
N GLY A 777 4.82 10.55 7.19
CA GLY A 777 5.38 9.73 6.12
C GLY A 777 4.33 9.33 5.06
N LEU A 778 3.12 8.94 5.47
CA LEU A 778 2.01 8.63 4.57
C LEU A 778 1.60 9.85 3.73
N LEU A 779 1.64 11.05 4.32
CA LEU A 779 1.30 12.29 3.61
C LEU A 779 2.24 12.58 2.42
N PHE A 780 3.52 12.19 2.54
CA PHE A 780 4.56 12.36 1.52
C PHE A 780 5.11 11.02 1.01
N LEU A 781 4.26 10.00 0.90
CA LEU A 781 4.66 8.64 0.57
C LEU A 781 5.47 8.58 -0.74
N GLY A 782 6.72 8.13 -0.66
CA GLY A 782 7.72 8.10 -1.73
C GLY A 782 7.91 9.44 -2.44
N GLY A 783 7.89 10.54 -1.70
CA GLY A 783 8.01 11.90 -2.22
C GLY A 783 6.79 12.38 -3.00
N GLY A 784 5.61 11.79 -2.74
CA GLY A 784 4.36 12.08 -3.45
C GLY A 784 4.10 11.20 -4.67
N ARG A 785 4.96 10.20 -4.92
CA ARG A 785 4.81 9.27 -6.06
C ARG A 785 3.80 8.15 -5.79
N TYR A 786 3.67 7.76 -4.53
CA TYR A 786 2.91 6.58 -4.12
C TYR A 786 1.65 6.98 -3.36
N HIS A 787 0.60 6.17 -3.53
CA HIS A 787 -0.65 6.27 -2.79
C HIS A 787 -0.95 4.95 -2.08
N LEU A 788 -1.74 5.00 -1.01
CA LEU A 788 -2.05 3.83 -0.19
C LEU A 788 -3.30 3.10 -0.68
N GLN A 789 -3.19 1.79 -0.92
CA GLN A 789 -4.34 0.89 -1.02
C GLN A 789 -4.76 0.35 0.35
N ALA A 790 -6.01 0.60 0.73
CA ALA A 790 -6.55 0.27 2.04
C ALA A 790 -6.51 -1.21 2.47
N LEU A 791 -6.41 -2.17 1.53
CA LEU A 791 -6.64 -3.59 1.81
C LEU A 791 -5.36 -4.43 1.88
N ARG A 792 -4.18 -3.80 1.83
CA ARG A 792 -2.91 -4.50 2.00
C ARG A 792 -2.35 -4.21 3.38
N HIS A 793 -1.83 -5.26 4.00
CA HIS A 793 -1.68 -5.39 5.45
C HIS A 793 -0.37 -4.81 6.03
N LEU A 794 0.55 -4.43 5.14
CA LEU A 794 1.75 -3.65 5.43
C LEU A 794 1.76 -2.45 4.50
N TYR A 795 2.10 -1.26 5.01
CA TYR A 795 2.00 -0.01 4.25
C TYR A 795 2.84 -0.03 2.96
N VAL A 796 3.98 -0.72 2.96
CA VAL A 796 4.84 -0.86 1.76
C VAL A 796 4.15 -1.73 0.71
N LEU A 797 3.56 -2.85 1.12
CA LEU A 797 2.79 -3.69 0.20
C LEU A 797 1.57 -2.92 -0.33
N ALA A 798 1.00 -2.03 0.47
CA ALA A 798 -0.11 -1.14 0.13
C ALA A 798 0.26 0.06 -0.75
N ALA A 799 1.53 0.40 -0.88
CA ALA A 799 1.97 1.53 -1.67
C ALA A 799 1.93 1.19 -3.17
N GLU A 800 1.23 2.00 -3.96
CA GLU A 800 1.20 1.89 -5.42
C GLU A 800 1.62 3.21 -6.07
N PRO A 801 2.47 3.17 -7.12
CA PRO A 801 2.81 4.37 -7.87
C PRO A 801 1.59 4.83 -8.66
N ARG A 802 1.12 6.06 -8.39
CA ARG A 802 -0.02 6.66 -9.12
C ARG A 802 0.28 8.05 -9.67
N LEU A 803 1.47 8.59 -9.40
CA LEU A 803 1.88 9.87 -9.96
C LEU A 803 2.12 9.73 -11.46
N LEU A 804 1.36 10.49 -12.24
CA LEU A 804 1.57 10.64 -13.68
C LEU A 804 2.30 11.96 -13.92
N VAL A 805 3.56 11.88 -14.35
CA VAL A 805 4.36 13.06 -14.69
C VAL A 805 4.37 13.22 -16.21
N PRO A 806 3.75 14.28 -16.75
CA PRO A 806 3.88 14.60 -18.16
C PRO A 806 5.26 15.21 -18.41
N VAL A 807 5.92 14.73 -19.47
CA VAL A 807 7.23 15.21 -19.91
C VAL A 807 7.05 15.82 -21.29
N ASP A 808 7.55 17.04 -21.45
CA ASP A 808 7.59 17.70 -22.75
C ASP A 808 8.54 16.93 -23.68
N VAL A 809 8.06 16.54 -24.86
CA VAL A 809 8.76 15.64 -25.77
C VAL A 809 9.94 16.33 -26.45
N ASP A 810 9.84 17.64 -26.66
CA ASP A 810 10.83 18.44 -27.38
C ASP A 810 12.03 18.76 -26.47
N THR A 811 11.76 19.13 -25.21
CA THR A 811 12.81 19.48 -24.22
C THR A 811 13.22 18.31 -23.33
N ASN A 812 12.42 17.24 -23.28
CA ASN A 812 12.55 16.11 -22.36
C ASN A 812 12.50 16.53 -20.87
N THR A 813 11.81 17.63 -20.55
CA THR A 813 11.66 18.13 -19.18
C THR A 813 10.23 17.94 -18.66
N PRO A 814 10.05 17.60 -17.37
CA PRO A 814 8.73 17.53 -16.75
C PRO A 814 7.98 18.87 -16.80
N CYS A 815 6.68 18.86 -17.12
CA CYS A 815 5.89 20.09 -17.30
C CYS A 815 4.49 20.01 -16.69
N TYR A 816 3.76 21.14 -16.65
CA TYR A 816 2.37 21.18 -16.19
C TYR A 816 1.40 21.01 -17.34
N VAL A 817 0.37 20.21 -17.09
CA VAL A 817 -0.61 19.78 -18.08
C VAL A 817 -1.98 19.64 -17.44
N LEU A 818 -3.03 20.07 -18.14
CA LEU A 818 -4.41 19.92 -17.69
C LEU A 818 -4.96 18.54 -18.10
N LEU A 819 -5.38 17.76 -17.10
CA LEU A 819 -5.98 16.43 -17.27
C LEU A 819 -7.45 16.44 -16.84
N GLU A 820 -8.29 15.82 -17.65
CA GLU A 820 -9.67 15.49 -17.33
C GLU A 820 -9.77 13.98 -17.12
N VAL A 821 -10.23 13.57 -15.94
CA VAL A 821 -10.36 12.16 -15.56
C VAL A 821 -11.84 11.83 -15.42
N THR A 822 -12.28 10.76 -16.09
CA THR A 822 -13.67 10.28 -16.02
C THR A 822 -13.75 8.97 -15.23
N TYR A 823 -14.65 8.92 -14.26
CA TYR A 823 -14.82 7.79 -13.35
C TYR A 823 -16.02 6.92 -13.73
N LYS A 824 -15.93 5.60 -13.53
CA LYS A 824 -17.05 4.68 -13.72
C LYS A 824 -17.97 4.73 -12.52
N VAL A 825 -19.16 5.31 -12.69
CA VAL A 825 -20.22 5.24 -11.68
C VAL A 825 -20.69 3.79 -11.61
N SER A 826 -20.35 3.09 -10.52
CA SER A 826 -20.92 1.78 -10.20
C SER A 826 -22.05 2.00 -9.18
N TYR A 827 -23.21 1.39 -9.44
CA TYR A 827 -24.44 1.58 -8.68
C TYR A 827 -24.33 1.13 -7.21
N SER A 828 -23.94 2.06 -6.34
CA SER A 828 -24.36 2.18 -4.94
C SER A 828 -23.88 3.54 -4.43
N THR A 829 -24.77 4.53 -4.49
CA THR A 829 -24.66 5.90 -3.94
C THR A 829 -23.41 6.71 -4.30
N ASP A 830 -23.55 7.60 -5.28
CA ASP A 830 -22.96 8.94 -5.41
C ASP A 830 -21.59 9.26 -4.79
N PHE A 831 -20.57 8.40 -4.80
CA PHE A 831 -19.25 8.83 -4.28
C PHE A 831 -18.06 8.28 -5.08
N PHE A 832 -17.21 9.23 -5.47
CA PHE A 832 -15.97 9.09 -6.24
C PHE A 832 -15.05 8.00 -5.68
N PHE A 833 -14.77 6.97 -6.49
CA PHE A 833 -13.76 5.96 -6.22
C PHE A 833 -12.49 6.25 -7.02
N PHE A 834 -11.38 6.51 -6.33
CA PHE A 834 -10.04 6.66 -6.89
C PHE A 834 -9.25 5.35 -6.71
N VAL A 835 -9.70 4.28 -7.37
CA VAL A 835 -8.89 3.07 -7.58
C VAL A 835 -8.62 2.99 -9.08
N THR A 836 -7.44 2.54 -9.51
CA THR A 836 -7.10 2.39 -10.95
C THR A 836 -8.14 1.58 -11.71
N SER A 837 -8.80 0.62 -11.05
CA SER A 837 -9.93 -0.16 -11.56
C SER A 837 -11.23 0.63 -11.77
N SER A 838 -11.32 1.87 -11.29
CA SER A 838 -12.51 2.74 -11.35
C SER A 838 -12.37 3.90 -12.35
N ILE A 839 -11.17 4.16 -12.86
CA ILE A 839 -10.91 5.18 -13.89
C ILE A 839 -11.26 4.58 -15.25
N ILE A 840 -12.11 5.25 -16.02
CA ILE A 840 -12.46 4.81 -17.39
C ILE A 840 -11.45 5.39 -18.37
N ASN A 841 -11.37 6.72 -18.41
CA ASN A 841 -10.53 7.43 -19.37
C ASN A 841 -9.83 8.60 -18.70
N ILE A 842 -8.56 8.80 -19.07
CA ILE A 842 -7.80 10.01 -18.79
C ILE A 842 -7.65 10.75 -20.12
N LYS A 843 -8.06 12.01 -20.13
CA LYS A 843 -8.05 12.87 -21.30
C LYS A 843 -7.15 14.08 -21.05
N HIS A 844 -6.22 14.30 -21.96
CA HIS A 844 -5.43 15.52 -21.99
C HIS A 844 -6.25 16.66 -22.61
N ILE A 845 -6.46 17.76 -21.88
CA ILE A 845 -7.07 18.98 -22.41
C ILE A 845 -5.96 20.03 -22.57
N ALA A 846 -5.17 19.93 -23.63
CA ALA A 846 -4.40 21.07 -24.08
C ALA A 846 -5.10 21.79 -25.22
N HIS A 847 -4.86 23.09 -25.31
CA HIS A 847 -5.17 23.91 -26.49
C HIS A 847 -4.45 23.43 -27.77
N TRP A 848 -3.45 22.56 -27.63
CA TRP A 848 -2.58 22.15 -28.74
C TRP A 848 -2.90 20.76 -29.27
N TYR A 849 -3.06 19.72 -28.43
CA TYR A 849 -3.41 18.36 -28.89
C TYR A 849 -4.13 17.49 -27.84
N LEU A 850 -5.06 16.67 -28.33
CA LEU A 850 -5.85 15.70 -27.55
C LEU A 850 -5.19 14.31 -27.58
N LEU A 851 -5.09 13.67 -26.42
CA LEU A 851 -4.62 12.29 -26.28
C LEU A 851 -5.56 11.55 -25.33
N TYR A 852 -6.05 10.39 -25.77
CA TYR A 852 -6.97 9.53 -25.04
C TYR A 852 -6.23 8.29 -24.55
N LEU A 853 -6.14 8.13 -23.22
CA LEU A 853 -5.64 6.91 -22.59
C LEU A 853 -6.82 6.13 -21.99
N ASN A 854 -7.11 4.96 -22.56
CA ASN A 854 -8.13 4.06 -22.05
C ASN A 854 -7.51 3.15 -20.97
N ALA A 855 -7.94 3.31 -19.71
CA ALA A 855 -7.20 2.82 -18.55
C ALA A 855 -7.19 1.28 -18.40
N VAL A 856 -8.13 0.57 -19.05
CA VAL A 856 -8.36 -0.86 -18.80
C VAL A 856 -7.25 -1.79 -19.32
N HIS A 857 -6.53 -1.39 -20.38
CA HIS A 857 -5.49 -2.23 -21.01
C HIS A 857 -4.06 -1.74 -20.79
N THR A 858 -3.84 -0.43 -20.61
CA THR A 858 -2.49 0.17 -20.58
C THR A 858 -1.83 0.10 -19.20
N PHE A 859 -2.62 0.20 -18.11
CA PHE A 859 -2.07 0.13 -16.75
C PHE A 859 -1.51 -1.26 -16.40
N LYS A 860 -2.06 -2.35 -16.94
CA LYS A 860 -1.50 -3.70 -16.80
C LYS A 860 -0.14 -3.88 -17.48
N LYS A 861 0.19 -3.06 -18.48
CA LYS A 861 1.50 -3.05 -19.13
C LYS A 861 2.51 -2.19 -18.36
N ALA A 862 2.07 -1.10 -17.73
CA ALA A 862 2.92 -0.26 -16.88
C ALA A 862 3.25 -0.91 -15.51
N GLU A 863 2.45 -1.87 -15.04
CA GLU A 863 2.73 -2.66 -13.82
C GLU A 863 3.99 -3.54 -13.91
N TYR A 864 4.63 -3.65 -15.08
CA TYR A 864 5.85 -4.43 -15.30
C TYR A 864 7.11 -3.59 -15.58
N TYR A 865 7.04 -2.26 -15.50
CA TYR A 865 8.16 -1.35 -15.77
C TYR A 865 8.59 -0.54 -14.55
#